data_AF-A0A6P6YMI5-F1
#
_entry.id   AF-A0A6P6YMI5-F1
#
_cell.length_a   1.000
_cell.length_b   1.000
_cell.length_c   1.000
_cell.angle_alpha   90.00
_cell.angle_beta   90.00
_cell.angle_gamma   90.00
#
_symmetry.space_group_name_H-M   'P 1'
#
loop_
_entity.id
_entity.type
_entity.pdbx_description
1 polymer ?
#
loop_
_entity_poly.entity_id
_entity_poly.type
_entity_poly.pdbx_seq_one_letter_code
_entity_poly.pdbx_strand_id
1 'polypeptide(L)'
;MKQNRQRSRQRRRQPLHYVIDPGSQTYYQWLFIMCISVIYNVITIIGRSVFWQMQNNFLTIWIIIDYLIDLVYLIDMFLSSRTGYLEQGLLVRDLNKLFVNYIKSFRFKLDIISLLPTDLIFIMTGTYCEPERFYPCAVIVRINRLFRFYRLTECFERTETRTNFPHAFRIGKLIFYILILIHWNACIYFAISYVIGFDTDRWVYNRRLIAADGTNETDTLRHQYIYCFYWSTLTLTTIGEVPIPETDFEYTFVVINFLIGVLIFATIVGNVGSMITNMNAARAEFQSQMDSVKQYMKFRHVSKDLENRVIKWFDYLWTNKQSLDEDSVTAILPDKLKAEIAINVHLQTLRRVQLFQDCEPGLLVELILKLRLQVFSPGDYICRKGDVGKEMYIVKKGKLSVVGDDGRTIFATLTDGSVFGELSILNIKGNKTGNRRTANVRSVGDLATKKIYPTLWALYRDDLIPLKTAIVGYARSSMTVQKLYEHIGRHIKLRDEEERELFQQFLLHNFYVQGKYDDDNGFLKLMKRVCELEDNDNGLHANRLFYLALPPNIFQSTTKLIKQHCWNTKGWKRIIIEKPFGYDYDSSQQLSRHLQSLYDEDEIYRIDHYLGKEMVQNLMVLRFGNRIFSPIWNHEHISSIQITFKEPFGTMGRGGYFDRFGIIRDVMQNHLLQILCLVAMEKPVSTNPEDIRDEKVKVLRAMRTLTVDDIVLGQYIGNPKLDGEGRLSYRDDPTVPNDSLTATFALAKCQINNERWDGVPFFLRCGKALNERKAEIRIQFRDVPGNIFHGECTRNELVIRIQPNEAVYIKFMTKEPGMTFRLSETELDLTYQNRYKDSRLPDAYERLLMDVFAGSQMHFVRSDELSEAWRIFTPLLHEIDEKKIVPAPYYYGSRGCKQADDFCVANGYRFYGTYIWPQASKTVKNQSDDIDSNPKY
;
A
#
# COMPACT_ATOMS: atom_id res chain seq x y z
N MET A 1 63.67 12.02 11.50
CA MET A 1 63.91 11.67 10.07
C MET A 1 64.89 10.51 9.80
N LYS A 2 65.39 9.75 10.80
CA LYS A 2 66.22 8.53 10.56
C LYS A 2 65.52 7.18 10.78
N GLN A 3 64.32 7.13 11.36
CA GLN A 3 63.53 5.88 11.53
C GLN A 3 62.62 5.52 10.34
N ASN A 4 62.31 6.46 9.43
CA ASN A 4 61.46 6.18 8.26
C ASN A 4 62.22 5.58 7.06
N ARG A 5 63.56 5.49 7.09
CA ARG A 5 64.36 4.91 5.99
C ARG A 5 64.63 3.40 6.14
N GLN A 6 64.39 2.81 7.31
CA GLN A 6 64.51 1.35 7.50
C GLN A 6 63.22 0.59 7.18
N ARG A 7 62.04 1.22 7.30
CA ARG A 7 60.75 0.58 6.93
C ARG A 7 60.51 0.49 5.42
N SER A 8 61.26 1.22 4.58
CA SER A 8 61.09 1.20 3.12
C SER A 8 61.97 0.16 2.39
N ARG A 9 62.91 -0.50 3.08
CA ARG A 9 63.83 -1.49 2.47
C ARG A 9 63.41 -2.96 2.65
N GLN A 10 62.35 -3.24 3.40
CA GLN A 10 61.84 -4.60 3.64
C GLN A 10 60.61 -4.98 2.79
N ARG A 11 60.23 -4.16 1.80
CA ARG A 11 59.17 -4.45 0.83
C ARG A 11 59.74 -4.78 -0.55
N ARG A 12 60.66 -5.74 -0.62
CA ARG A 12 61.04 -6.37 -1.90
C ARG A 12 61.14 -7.88 -1.73
N ARG A 13 60.39 -8.57 -2.60
CA ARG A 13 60.40 -10.00 -2.91
C ARG A 13 59.69 -10.91 -1.90
N GLN A 14 58.36 -10.88 -1.93
CA GLN A 14 57.59 -12.10 -1.73
C GLN A 14 57.02 -12.50 -3.10
N PRO A 15 57.02 -13.79 -3.49
CA PRO A 15 56.43 -14.23 -4.75
C PRO A 15 54.97 -13.80 -4.78
N LEU A 16 54.45 -13.45 -5.97
CA LEU A 16 53.01 -13.32 -6.20
C LEU A 16 52.37 -14.70 -6.02
N HIS A 17 52.20 -15.11 -4.78
CA HIS A 17 51.44 -16.29 -4.41
C HIS A 17 49.97 -15.95 -4.68
N TYR A 18 49.45 -16.46 -5.78
CA TYR A 18 48.07 -16.28 -6.20
C TYR A 18 47.16 -16.99 -5.19
N VAL A 19 46.64 -16.22 -4.24
CA VAL A 19 45.63 -16.63 -3.26
C VAL A 19 44.30 -16.11 -3.75
N ILE A 20 43.31 -16.99 -3.78
CA ILE A 20 41.96 -16.65 -4.20
C ILE A 20 41.20 -16.12 -2.99
N ASP A 21 40.81 -14.85 -3.07
CA ASP A 21 39.93 -14.25 -2.09
C ASP A 21 38.51 -14.78 -2.32
N PRO A 22 37.91 -15.52 -1.36
CA PRO A 22 36.53 -15.96 -1.48
C PRO A 22 35.56 -14.78 -1.63
N GLY A 23 35.85 -13.58 -1.15
CA GLY A 23 34.99 -12.40 -1.33
C GLY A 23 35.02 -11.80 -2.74
N SER A 24 35.97 -12.18 -3.59
CA SER A 24 36.19 -11.56 -4.89
C SER A 24 35.09 -11.84 -5.93
N GLN A 25 34.98 -10.97 -6.94
CA GLN A 25 34.07 -11.17 -8.08
C GLN A 25 34.51 -12.34 -8.97
N THR A 26 35.81 -12.57 -9.10
CA THR A 26 36.39 -13.63 -9.93
C THR A 26 36.06 -15.02 -9.38
N TYR A 27 36.15 -15.20 -8.05
CA TYR A 27 35.75 -16.45 -7.42
C TYR A 27 34.25 -16.74 -7.58
N TYR A 28 33.40 -15.70 -7.50
CA TYR A 28 31.97 -15.83 -7.73
C TYR A 28 31.63 -16.26 -9.17
N GLN A 29 32.33 -15.71 -10.17
CA GLN A 29 32.19 -16.15 -11.56
C GLN A 29 32.62 -17.61 -11.76
N TRP A 30 33.69 -18.05 -11.09
CA TRP A 30 34.13 -19.45 -11.12
C TRP A 30 33.07 -20.42 -10.55
N LEU A 31 32.42 -20.04 -9.45
CA LEU A 31 31.34 -20.85 -8.88
C LEU A 31 30.15 -21.04 -9.84
N PHE A 32 29.90 -20.08 -10.73
CA PHE A 32 28.86 -20.23 -11.76
C PHE A 32 29.24 -21.28 -12.82
N ILE A 33 30.51 -21.34 -13.21
CA ILE A 33 31.04 -22.40 -14.08
C ILE A 33 30.88 -23.77 -13.41
N MET A 34 31.25 -23.86 -12.13
CA MET A 34 31.05 -25.09 -11.35
C MET A 34 29.58 -25.50 -11.21
N CYS A 35 28.70 -24.52 -11.00
CA CYS A 35 27.26 -24.72 -10.92
C CYS A 35 26.72 -25.36 -12.21
N ILE A 36 27.08 -24.81 -13.37
CA ILE A 36 26.69 -25.37 -14.68
C ILE A 36 27.21 -26.81 -14.84
N SER A 37 28.47 -27.07 -14.50
CA SER A 37 29.06 -28.41 -14.59
C SER A 37 28.36 -29.45 -13.70
N VAL A 38 27.97 -29.07 -12.48
CA VAL A 38 27.22 -29.95 -11.58
C VAL A 38 25.79 -30.19 -12.09
N ILE A 39 25.10 -29.15 -12.56
CA ILE A 39 23.73 -29.27 -13.11
C ILE A 39 23.72 -30.19 -14.33
N TYR A 40 24.73 -30.07 -15.21
CA TYR A 40 24.89 -30.98 -16.34
C TYR A 40 24.95 -32.44 -15.87
N ASN A 41 25.81 -32.77 -14.89
CA ASN A 41 25.98 -34.14 -14.43
C ASN A 41 24.71 -34.69 -13.75
N VAL A 42 24.04 -33.85 -12.96
CA VAL A 42 22.79 -34.20 -12.26
C VAL A 42 21.67 -34.58 -13.23
N ILE A 43 21.59 -33.92 -14.38
CA ILE A 43 20.55 -34.18 -15.40
C ILE A 43 20.99 -35.30 -16.35
N THR A 44 22.17 -35.15 -16.96
CA THR A 44 22.53 -35.96 -18.13
C THR A 44 22.96 -37.38 -17.79
N ILE A 45 23.60 -37.64 -16.64
CA ILE A 45 24.08 -38.99 -16.30
C ILE A 45 22.93 -39.99 -16.18
N ILE A 46 21.87 -39.60 -15.46
CA ILE A 46 20.69 -40.44 -15.24
C ILE A 46 19.82 -40.48 -16.50
N GLY A 47 19.65 -39.35 -17.20
CA GLY A 47 18.91 -39.33 -18.47
C GLY A 47 19.52 -40.24 -19.54
N ARG A 48 20.85 -40.15 -19.73
CA ARG A 48 21.59 -40.95 -20.73
C ARG A 48 21.70 -42.43 -20.37
N SER A 49 21.59 -42.79 -19.08
CA SER A 49 21.64 -44.19 -18.67
C SER A 49 20.34 -44.94 -18.95
N VAL A 50 19.19 -44.25 -19.04
CA VAL A 50 17.89 -44.88 -19.26
C VAL A 50 17.34 -44.64 -20.67
N PHE A 51 17.53 -43.43 -21.23
CA PHE A 51 17.14 -43.09 -22.60
C PHE A 51 18.32 -43.35 -23.55
N TRP A 52 18.58 -44.63 -23.88
CA TRP A 52 19.78 -45.05 -24.62
C TRP A 52 19.96 -44.36 -25.98
N GLN A 53 18.88 -43.98 -26.66
CA GLN A 53 18.93 -43.21 -27.91
C GLN A 53 19.63 -41.86 -27.72
N MET A 54 19.47 -41.23 -26.53
CA MET A 54 20.15 -39.99 -26.17
C MET A 54 21.68 -40.18 -26.13
N GLN A 55 22.14 -41.32 -25.60
CA GLN A 55 23.57 -41.66 -25.53
C GLN A 55 24.12 -42.01 -26.92
N ASN A 56 23.43 -42.86 -27.68
CA ASN A 56 23.92 -43.40 -28.94
C ASN A 56 23.94 -42.35 -30.07
N ASN A 57 22.93 -41.48 -30.15
CA ASN A 57 22.82 -40.49 -31.22
C ASN A 57 23.89 -39.38 -31.15
N PHE A 58 24.45 -39.12 -29.97
CA PHE A 58 25.40 -38.01 -29.74
C PHE A 58 26.66 -38.44 -28.97
N LEU A 59 27.06 -39.72 -29.10
CA LEU A 59 28.13 -40.35 -28.32
C LEU A 59 29.42 -39.52 -28.24
N THR A 60 29.94 -39.09 -29.39
CA THR A 60 31.20 -38.32 -29.46
C THR A 60 31.12 -36.99 -28.72
N ILE A 61 29.98 -36.30 -28.83
CA ILE A 61 29.75 -35.01 -28.16
C ILE A 61 29.74 -35.20 -26.65
N TRP A 62 29.05 -36.24 -26.18
CA TRP A 62 28.97 -36.53 -24.76
C TRP A 62 30.31 -36.85 -24.13
N ILE A 63 31.12 -37.68 -24.79
CA ILE A 63 32.48 -38.01 -24.30
C ILE A 63 33.32 -36.75 -24.15
N ILE A 64 33.27 -35.84 -25.13
CA ILE A 64 34.02 -34.57 -25.07
C ILE A 64 33.55 -33.72 -23.87
N ILE A 65 32.24 -33.54 -23.70
CA ILE A 65 31.68 -32.71 -22.62
C ILE A 65 31.98 -33.33 -21.25
N ASP A 66 31.85 -34.65 -21.12
CA ASP A 66 32.08 -35.40 -19.89
C ASP A 66 33.53 -35.20 -19.37
N TYR A 67 34.53 -35.32 -20.26
CA TYR A 67 35.93 -35.11 -19.90
C TYR A 67 36.30 -33.62 -19.72
N LEU A 68 35.63 -32.71 -20.43
CA LEU A 68 35.78 -31.27 -20.17
C LEU A 68 35.28 -30.89 -18.76
N ILE A 69 34.21 -31.53 -18.29
CA ILE A 69 33.69 -31.30 -16.94
C ILE A 69 34.59 -31.93 -15.88
N ASP A 70 35.15 -33.12 -16.13
CA ASP A 70 36.16 -33.70 -15.23
C ASP A 70 37.41 -32.79 -15.15
N LEU A 71 37.82 -32.15 -16.25
CA LEU A 71 38.88 -31.12 -16.25
C LEU A 71 38.49 -29.90 -15.39
N VAL A 72 37.25 -29.42 -15.49
CA VAL A 72 36.75 -28.33 -14.63
C VAL A 72 36.81 -28.71 -13.16
N TYR A 73 36.47 -29.95 -12.79
CA TYR A 73 36.60 -30.45 -11.40
C TYR A 73 38.05 -30.52 -10.92
N LEU A 74 38.98 -30.90 -11.80
CA LEU A 74 40.42 -30.87 -11.48
C LEU A 74 40.93 -29.43 -11.26
N ILE A 75 40.51 -28.49 -12.11
CA ILE A 75 40.82 -27.06 -11.94
C ILE A 75 40.22 -26.54 -10.64
N ASP A 76 38.99 -26.95 -10.30
CA ASP A 76 38.35 -26.55 -9.04
C ASP A 76 39.14 -27.01 -7.81
N MET A 77 39.66 -28.23 -7.80
CA MET A 77 40.52 -28.71 -6.70
C MET A 77 41.79 -27.86 -6.58
N PHE A 78 42.41 -27.49 -7.71
CA PHE A 78 43.57 -26.62 -7.73
C PHE A 78 43.26 -25.22 -7.19
N LEU A 79 42.12 -24.64 -7.55
CA LEU A 79 41.69 -23.32 -7.04
C LEU A 79 41.30 -23.40 -5.56
N SER A 80 40.69 -24.50 -5.14
CA SER A 80 40.26 -24.74 -3.75
C SER A 80 41.43 -24.88 -2.80
N SER A 81 42.50 -25.54 -3.24
CA SER A 81 43.76 -25.61 -2.48
C SER A 81 44.41 -24.24 -2.25
N ARG A 82 43.99 -23.20 -2.98
CA ARG A 82 44.49 -21.81 -2.91
C ARG A 82 43.43 -20.81 -2.44
N THR A 83 42.25 -21.28 -2.05
CA THR A 83 41.18 -20.41 -1.57
C THR A 83 41.45 -20.04 -0.12
N GLY A 84 41.49 -18.73 0.17
CA GLY A 84 41.73 -18.22 1.50
C GLY A 84 40.58 -18.52 2.47
N TYR A 85 40.90 -18.67 3.75
CA TYR A 85 39.91 -18.72 4.83
C TYR A 85 40.19 -17.62 5.85
N LEU A 86 39.18 -17.26 6.64
CA LEU A 86 39.29 -16.24 7.68
C LEU A 86 39.72 -16.89 9.00
N GLU A 87 40.81 -16.38 9.58
CA GLU A 87 41.25 -16.71 10.93
C GLU A 87 41.27 -15.39 11.72
N GLN A 88 40.42 -15.27 12.75
CA GLN A 88 40.23 -14.03 13.53
C GLN A 88 39.88 -12.79 12.67
N GLY A 89 39.15 -12.98 11.58
CA GLY A 89 38.74 -11.90 10.67
C GLY A 89 39.83 -11.44 9.68
N LEU A 90 41.02 -12.04 9.72
CA LEU A 90 42.08 -11.79 8.75
C LEU A 90 42.15 -12.92 7.73
N LEU A 91 42.26 -12.57 6.45
CA LEU A 91 42.41 -13.53 5.36
C LEU A 91 43.79 -14.19 5.43
N VAL A 92 43.82 -15.50 5.70
CA VAL A 92 45.06 -16.29 5.67
C VAL A 92 45.51 -16.46 4.21
N ARG A 93 46.75 -16.06 3.93
CA ARG A 93 47.35 -16.10 2.58
C ARG A 93 48.50 -17.10 2.42
N ASP A 94 48.80 -17.87 3.48
CA ASP A 94 49.88 -18.87 3.48
C ASP A 94 49.44 -20.15 2.73
N LEU A 95 50.07 -20.43 1.59
CA LEU A 95 49.71 -21.55 0.72
C LEU A 95 49.76 -22.93 1.40
N ASN A 96 50.71 -23.15 2.30
CA ASN A 96 50.81 -24.44 3.00
C ASN A 96 49.64 -24.60 3.98
N LYS A 97 49.27 -23.53 4.67
CA LYS A 97 48.10 -23.53 5.55
C LYS A 97 46.80 -23.73 4.78
N LEU A 98 46.66 -23.12 3.59
CA LEU A 98 45.49 -23.31 2.73
C LEU A 98 45.37 -24.75 2.24
N PHE A 99 46.47 -25.33 1.75
CA PHE A 99 46.49 -26.72 1.26
C PHE A 99 46.19 -27.74 2.37
N VAL A 100 46.82 -27.60 3.54
CA VAL A 100 46.56 -28.48 4.69
C VAL A 100 45.11 -28.36 5.17
N ASN A 101 44.56 -27.14 5.21
CA ASN A 101 43.16 -26.92 5.56
C ASN A 101 42.21 -27.60 4.55
N TYR A 102 42.51 -27.49 3.25
CA TYR A 102 41.72 -28.12 2.21
C TYR A 102 41.76 -29.66 2.30
N ILE A 103 42.94 -30.29 2.43
CA ILE A 103 43.04 -31.77 2.54
C ILE A 103 42.34 -32.32 3.79
N LYS A 104 42.41 -31.61 4.91
CA LYS A 104 41.71 -32.01 6.14
C LYS A 104 40.19 -31.84 6.05
N SER A 105 39.70 -31.04 5.11
CA SER A 105 38.27 -30.78 4.96
C SER A 105 37.52 -32.00 4.41
N PHE A 106 36.26 -32.15 4.81
CA PHE A 106 35.38 -33.16 4.23
C PHE A 106 35.18 -32.98 2.71
N ARG A 107 35.29 -31.74 2.22
CA ARG A 107 35.16 -31.39 0.79
C ARG A 107 36.21 -32.09 -0.08
N PHE A 108 37.45 -32.19 0.39
CA PHE A 108 38.51 -32.88 -0.34
C PHE A 108 38.21 -34.37 -0.57
N LYS A 109 37.56 -35.04 0.40
CA LYS A 109 37.16 -36.45 0.25
C LYS A 109 36.11 -36.62 -0.86
N LEU A 110 35.09 -35.76 -0.87
CA LEU A 110 34.06 -35.75 -1.92
C LEU A 110 34.68 -35.47 -3.30
N ASP A 111 35.65 -34.56 -3.34
CA ASP A 111 36.36 -34.18 -4.55
C ASP A 111 37.15 -35.33 -5.17
N ILE A 112 37.84 -36.12 -4.34
CA ILE A 112 38.56 -37.32 -4.78
C ILE A 112 37.57 -38.40 -5.26
N ILE A 113 36.51 -38.67 -4.52
CA ILE A 113 35.50 -39.67 -4.90
C ILE A 113 34.85 -39.31 -6.25
N SER A 114 34.61 -38.02 -6.48
CA SER A 114 34.02 -37.52 -7.73
C SER A 114 34.87 -37.70 -8.99
N LEU A 115 36.17 -37.93 -8.82
CA LEU A 115 37.15 -38.08 -9.90
C LEU A 115 37.76 -39.49 -9.96
N LEU A 116 37.22 -40.45 -9.19
CA LEU A 116 37.60 -41.85 -9.35
C LEU A 116 37.34 -42.27 -10.82
N PRO A 117 38.28 -42.98 -11.47
CA PRO A 117 38.23 -43.32 -12.89
C PRO A 117 37.26 -44.49 -13.15
N THR A 118 36.02 -44.37 -12.68
CA THR A 118 34.96 -45.37 -12.91
C THR A 118 34.62 -45.53 -14.39
N ASP A 119 35.02 -44.56 -15.22
CA ASP A 119 34.90 -44.63 -16.69
C ASP A 119 35.72 -45.75 -17.31
N LEU A 120 36.74 -46.28 -16.63
CA LEU A 120 37.46 -47.45 -17.13
C LEU A 120 36.50 -48.63 -17.29
N ILE A 121 35.53 -48.78 -16.38
CA ILE A 121 34.47 -49.78 -16.47
C ILE A 121 33.56 -49.45 -17.67
N PHE A 122 33.19 -48.18 -17.85
CA PHE A 122 32.39 -47.69 -19.00
C PHE A 122 33.05 -47.98 -20.35
N ILE A 123 34.38 -47.86 -20.44
CA ILE A 123 35.15 -48.17 -21.66
C ILE A 123 35.27 -49.69 -21.85
N MET A 124 35.42 -50.46 -20.77
CA MET A 124 35.56 -51.93 -20.83
C MET A 124 34.25 -52.65 -21.19
N THR A 125 33.09 -52.14 -20.75
CA THR A 125 31.77 -52.74 -21.03
C THR A 125 31.18 -52.34 -22.39
N GLY A 126 31.78 -51.36 -23.08
CA GLY A 126 31.28 -50.78 -24.33
C GLY A 126 30.64 -49.41 -24.12
N THR A 127 30.94 -48.46 -25.01
CA THR A 127 30.51 -47.05 -24.94
C THR A 127 29.15 -46.79 -25.60
N TYR A 128 28.72 -47.69 -26.50
CA TYR A 128 27.37 -47.74 -27.02
C TYR A 128 26.46 -48.43 -26.01
N CYS A 129 25.26 -47.89 -25.83
CA CYS A 129 24.26 -48.56 -25.01
C CYS A 129 23.52 -49.60 -25.84
N GLU A 130 23.65 -50.85 -25.42
CA GLU A 130 22.90 -52.02 -25.90
C GLU A 130 21.94 -52.44 -24.77
N PRO A 131 20.66 -52.01 -24.81
CA PRO A 131 19.70 -52.26 -23.72
C PRO A 131 19.47 -53.75 -23.42
N GLU A 132 19.71 -54.63 -24.39
CA GLU A 132 19.58 -56.08 -24.26
C GLU A 132 20.73 -56.71 -23.44
N ARG A 133 21.88 -56.02 -23.35
CA ARG A 133 23.09 -56.54 -22.72
C ARG A 133 23.32 -55.99 -21.32
N PHE A 134 23.05 -54.69 -21.11
CA PHE A 134 23.22 -54.03 -19.82
C PHE A 134 22.27 -52.83 -19.68
N TYR A 135 21.32 -52.92 -18.74
CA TYR A 135 20.32 -51.88 -18.47
C TYR A 135 20.19 -51.61 -16.96
N PRO A 136 20.21 -50.35 -16.49
CA PRO A 136 20.52 -49.11 -17.21
C PRO A 136 21.91 -49.12 -17.89
N CYS A 137 22.11 -48.30 -18.92
CA CYS A 137 23.36 -48.25 -19.69
C CYS A 137 24.59 -47.99 -18.80
N ALA A 138 25.76 -48.47 -19.24
CA ALA A 138 27.03 -48.34 -18.53
C ALA A 138 27.44 -46.90 -18.18
N VAL A 139 26.83 -45.88 -18.78
CA VAL A 139 26.98 -44.46 -18.41
C VAL A 139 26.73 -44.22 -16.91
N ILE A 140 25.90 -45.05 -16.26
CA ILE A 140 25.56 -44.93 -14.84
C ILE A 140 26.78 -45.04 -13.90
N VAL A 141 27.88 -45.66 -14.32
CA VAL A 141 29.11 -45.73 -13.51
C VAL A 141 29.73 -44.36 -13.25
N ARG A 142 29.31 -43.33 -14.00
CA ARG A 142 29.67 -41.92 -13.77
C ARG A 142 28.94 -41.26 -12.60
N ILE A 143 28.04 -41.96 -11.90
CA ILE A 143 27.26 -41.40 -10.79
C ILE A 143 28.13 -40.80 -9.66
N ASN A 144 29.38 -41.25 -9.53
CA ASN A 144 30.34 -40.66 -8.58
C ASN A 144 30.56 -39.14 -8.81
N ARG A 145 30.32 -38.61 -10.01
CA ARG A 145 30.45 -37.16 -10.30
C ARG A 145 29.43 -36.31 -9.53
N LEU A 146 28.33 -36.92 -9.05
CA LEU A 146 27.30 -36.22 -8.27
C LEU A 146 27.77 -35.83 -6.85
N PHE A 147 28.87 -36.38 -6.34
CA PHE A 147 29.44 -35.97 -5.05
C PHE A 147 29.89 -34.49 -5.01
N ARG A 148 29.95 -33.82 -6.17
CA ARG A 148 30.18 -32.36 -6.30
C ARG A 148 28.96 -31.49 -6.01
N PHE A 149 27.84 -32.06 -5.59
CA PHE A 149 26.60 -31.31 -5.29
C PHE A 149 26.80 -30.15 -4.29
N TYR A 150 27.77 -30.26 -3.37
CA TYR A 150 28.09 -29.20 -2.41
C TYR A 150 28.54 -27.87 -3.07
N ARG A 151 29.03 -27.91 -4.32
CA ARG A 151 29.37 -26.70 -5.08
C ARG A 151 28.16 -25.94 -5.57
N LEU A 152 27.10 -26.68 -5.92
CA LEU A 152 25.82 -26.09 -6.29
C LEU A 152 25.22 -25.34 -5.11
N THR A 153 25.27 -25.93 -3.91
CA THR A 153 24.79 -25.28 -2.68
C THR A 153 25.61 -24.03 -2.34
N GLU A 154 26.95 -24.08 -2.44
CA GLU A 154 27.82 -22.91 -2.23
C GLU A 154 27.53 -21.77 -3.23
N CYS A 155 27.31 -22.11 -4.52
CA CYS A 155 26.96 -21.12 -5.54
C CYS A 155 25.63 -20.44 -5.19
N PHE A 156 24.59 -21.22 -4.86
CA PHE A 156 23.27 -20.69 -4.53
C PHE A 156 23.28 -19.81 -3.28
N GLU A 157 23.97 -20.19 -2.21
CA GLU A 157 24.10 -19.36 -1.00
C GLU A 157 24.74 -18.00 -1.29
N ARG A 158 25.77 -17.98 -2.15
CA ARG A 158 26.45 -16.74 -2.53
C ARG A 158 25.65 -15.87 -3.49
N THR A 159 24.92 -16.48 -4.41
CA THR A 159 24.02 -15.72 -5.29
C THR A 159 22.88 -15.11 -4.49
N GLU A 160 22.34 -15.84 -3.50
CA GLU A 160 21.28 -15.36 -2.61
C GLU A 160 21.70 -14.14 -1.79
N THR A 161 22.96 -14.07 -1.34
CA THR A 161 23.49 -12.93 -0.57
C THR A 161 23.87 -11.71 -1.42
N ARG A 162 24.11 -11.89 -2.73
CA ARG A 162 24.54 -10.80 -3.63
C ARG A 162 23.40 -10.17 -4.43
N THR A 163 22.29 -10.88 -4.60
CA THR A 163 21.16 -10.39 -5.38
C THR A 163 20.38 -9.31 -4.62
N ASN A 164 19.85 -8.33 -5.36
CA ASN A 164 18.89 -7.36 -4.82
C ASN A 164 17.50 -7.98 -4.60
N PHE A 165 17.28 -9.22 -5.06
CA PHE A 165 16.01 -9.95 -4.98
C PHE A 165 16.20 -11.36 -4.36
N PRO A 166 16.64 -11.46 -3.09
CA PRO A 166 16.96 -12.75 -2.45
C PRO A 166 15.74 -13.67 -2.36
N HIS A 167 14.55 -13.09 -2.23
CA HIS A 167 13.30 -13.83 -2.18
C HIS A 167 12.93 -14.48 -3.52
N ALA A 168 13.02 -13.73 -4.64
CA ALA A 168 12.77 -14.29 -5.97
C ALA A 168 13.76 -15.44 -6.28
N PHE A 169 15.02 -15.28 -5.88
CA PHE A 169 16.05 -16.31 -6.06
C PHE A 169 15.75 -17.60 -5.27
N ARG A 170 15.28 -17.49 -4.02
CA ARG A 170 14.84 -18.66 -3.22
C ARG A 170 13.72 -19.45 -3.89
N ILE A 171 12.75 -18.76 -4.51
CA ILE A 171 11.67 -19.42 -5.28
C ILE A 171 12.26 -20.14 -6.50
N GLY A 172 13.11 -19.46 -7.26
CA GLY A 172 13.77 -20.06 -8.42
C GLY A 172 14.60 -21.30 -8.07
N LYS A 173 15.34 -21.25 -6.95
CA LYS A 173 16.10 -22.40 -6.39
C LYS A 173 15.19 -23.59 -6.06
N LEU A 174 14.04 -23.34 -5.43
CA LEU A 174 13.08 -24.38 -5.08
C LEU A 174 12.45 -25.02 -6.32
N ILE A 175 12.02 -24.21 -7.29
CA ILE A 175 11.48 -24.68 -8.58
C ILE A 175 12.53 -25.54 -9.29
N PHE A 176 13.79 -25.11 -9.30
CA PHE A 176 14.89 -25.87 -9.88
C PHE A 176 15.02 -27.26 -9.24
N TYR A 177 15.01 -27.38 -7.92
CA TYR A 177 15.08 -28.70 -7.25
C TYR A 177 13.90 -29.61 -7.60
N ILE A 178 12.69 -29.06 -7.72
CA ILE A 178 11.50 -29.83 -8.09
C ILE A 178 11.64 -30.39 -9.51
N LEU A 179 12.10 -29.57 -10.45
CA LEU A 179 12.30 -30.00 -11.84
C LEU A 179 13.31 -31.15 -11.95
N ILE A 180 14.38 -31.13 -11.13
CA ILE A 180 15.35 -32.24 -11.06
C ILE A 180 14.71 -33.52 -10.51
N LEU A 181 13.88 -33.43 -9.46
CA LEU A 181 13.19 -34.59 -8.90
C LEU A 181 12.18 -35.20 -9.88
N ILE A 182 11.41 -34.35 -10.58
CA ILE A 182 10.50 -34.79 -11.64
C ILE A 182 11.27 -35.50 -12.75
N HIS A 183 12.41 -34.93 -13.18
CA HIS A 183 13.28 -35.54 -14.18
C HIS A 183 13.81 -36.91 -13.73
N TRP A 184 14.32 -37.05 -12.50
CA TRP A 184 14.83 -38.32 -11.99
C TRP A 184 13.74 -39.38 -11.90
N ASN A 185 12.55 -39.01 -11.40
CA ASN A 185 11.43 -39.93 -11.34
C ASN A 185 10.91 -40.35 -12.74
N ALA A 186 10.93 -39.44 -13.72
CA ALA A 186 10.63 -39.76 -15.10
C ALA A 186 11.61 -40.78 -15.69
N CYS A 187 12.92 -40.62 -15.40
CA CYS A 187 13.95 -41.56 -15.80
C CYS A 187 13.77 -42.94 -15.15
N ILE A 188 13.44 -42.98 -13.85
CA ILE A 188 13.20 -44.23 -13.12
C ILE A 188 11.94 -44.94 -13.66
N TYR A 189 10.86 -44.20 -13.91
CA TYR A 189 9.63 -44.74 -14.48
C TYR A 189 9.86 -45.37 -15.86
N PHE A 190 10.60 -44.69 -16.75
CA PHE A 190 10.98 -45.24 -18.05
C PHE A 190 11.82 -46.53 -17.89
N ALA A 191 12.75 -46.54 -16.93
CA ALA A 191 13.58 -47.70 -16.65
C ALA A 191 12.81 -48.90 -16.12
N ILE A 192 11.88 -48.69 -15.20
CA ILE A 192 11.01 -49.74 -14.69
C ILE A 192 10.11 -50.28 -15.80
N SER A 193 9.53 -49.38 -16.62
CA SER A 193 8.71 -49.76 -17.77
C SER A 193 9.46 -50.65 -18.75
N TYR A 194 10.75 -50.38 -18.97
CA TYR A 194 11.58 -51.21 -19.84
C TYR A 194 11.85 -52.60 -19.24
N VAL A 195 12.15 -52.68 -17.93
CA VAL A 195 12.44 -53.94 -17.24
C VAL A 195 11.22 -54.85 -17.13
N ILE A 196 10.04 -54.28 -16.88
CA ILE A 196 8.76 -55.03 -16.88
C ILE A 196 8.42 -55.46 -18.32
N GLY A 197 8.73 -54.61 -19.29
CA GLY A 197 8.48 -54.81 -20.70
C GLY A 197 7.54 -53.71 -21.21
N PHE A 198 7.93 -53.02 -22.28
CA PHE A 198 7.01 -52.07 -22.88
C PHE A 198 5.77 -52.79 -23.44
N ASP A 199 4.62 -52.11 -23.37
CA ASP A 199 3.34 -52.58 -23.89
C ASP A 199 2.73 -53.81 -23.17
N THR A 200 3.28 -54.25 -22.03
CA THR A 200 2.77 -55.41 -21.26
C THR A 200 1.42 -55.13 -20.62
N ASP A 201 1.23 -53.91 -20.13
CA ASP A 201 0.05 -53.45 -19.40
C ASP A 201 -0.23 -51.96 -19.69
N ARG A 202 -1.23 -51.40 -19.01
CA ARG A 202 -1.63 -49.99 -19.20
C ARG A 202 -0.81 -49.01 -18.37
N TRP A 203 -0.08 -49.48 -17.36
CA TRP A 203 0.70 -48.64 -16.46
C TRP A 203 2.08 -48.32 -17.02
N VAL A 204 2.77 -49.32 -17.59
CA VAL A 204 4.09 -49.12 -18.21
C VAL A 204 4.03 -48.18 -19.42
N TYR A 205 5.18 -47.66 -19.84
CA TYR A 205 5.29 -46.95 -21.11
C TYR A 205 4.78 -47.84 -22.27
N ASN A 206 3.60 -47.48 -22.79
CA ASN A 206 2.86 -48.26 -23.77
C ASN A 206 2.77 -47.51 -25.11
N ARG A 207 3.64 -47.89 -26.04
CA ARG A 207 3.76 -47.32 -27.38
C ARG A 207 2.44 -47.42 -28.16
N ARG A 208 1.69 -48.51 -27.97
CA ARG A 208 0.42 -48.77 -28.68
C ARG A 208 -0.72 -47.89 -28.22
N LEU A 209 -0.81 -47.60 -26.93
CA LEU A 209 -1.83 -46.71 -26.37
C LEU A 209 -1.52 -45.23 -26.63
N ILE A 210 -0.24 -44.91 -26.78
CA ILE A 210 0.25 -43.54 -26.93
C ILE A 210 0.27 -43.08 -28.40
N ALA A 211 0.37 -44.01 -29.37
CA ALA A 211 0.26 -43.72 -30.80
C ALA A 211 -1.21 -43.49 -31.22
N ALA A 212 -1.64 -42.22 -31.27
CA ALA A 212 -3.02 -41.85 -31.62
C ALA A 212 -3.44 -42.17 -33.06
N ASP A 213 -2.51 -42.52 -33.97
CA ASP A 213 -2.77 -42.80 -35.38
C ASP A 213 -2.51 -44.26 -35.81
N GLY A 214 -2.15 -45.14 -34.86
CA GLY A 214 -1.86 -46.55 -35.15
C GLY A 214 -0.58 -46.79 -35.95
N THR A 215 0.27 -45.78 -36.15
CA THR A 215 1.60 -45.91 -36.76
C THR A 215 2.70 -45.89 -35.69
N ASN A 216 3.79 -46.62 -35.90
CA ASN A 216 4.94 -46.62 -34.99
C ASN A 216 5.84 -45.35 -35.13
N GLU A 217 5.43 -44.34 -35.90
CA GLU A 217 6.23 -43.12 -36.16
C GLU A 217 6.30 -42.17 -34.95
N THR A 218 5.44 -42.34 -33.94
CA THR A 218 5.34 -41.43 -32.78
C THR A 218 6.31 -41.74 -31.64
N ASP A 219 6.98 -42.92 -31.62
CA ASP A 219 7.91 -43.34 -30.55
C ASP A 219 9.31 -42.73 -30.70
N THR A 220 9.37 -41.40 -30.75
CA THR A 220 10.63 -40.64 -30.80
C THR A 220 11.21 -40.44 -29.40
N LEU A 221 12.54 -40.30 -29.28
CA LEU A 221 13.22 -39.96 -28.02
C LEU A 221 12.57 -38.76 -27.29
N ARG A 222 12.19 -37.74 -28.06
CA ARG A 222 11.52 -36.54 -27.54
C ARG A 222 10.18 -36.89 -26.91
N HIS A 223 9.40 -37.75 -27.56
CA HIS A 223 8.11 -38.17 -27.07
C HIS A 223 8.23 -39.03 -25.80
N GLN A 224 9.12 -40.03 -25.81
CA GLN A 224 9.44 -40.87 -24.65
C GLN A 224 9.76 -40.03 -23.41
N TYR A 225 10.66 -39.05 -23.57
CA TYR A 225 11.05 -38.16 -22.48
C TYR A 225 9.89 -37.29 -21.99
N ILE A 226 9.17 -36.61 -22.90
CA ILE A 226 8.08 -35.69 -22.55
C ILE A 226 6.95 -36.44 -21.85
N TYR A 227 6.58 -37.63 -22.33
CA TYR A 227 5.53 -38.45 -21.71
C TYR A 227 5.93 -38.87 -20.28
N CYS A 228 7.13 -39.40 -20.09
CA CYS A 228 7.59 -39.82 -18.77
C CYS A 228 7.71 -38.62 -17.80
N PHE A 229 8.12 -37.46 -18.32
CA PHE A 229 8.16 -36.21 -17.55
C PHE A 229 6.76 -35.73 -17.15
N TYR A 230 5.79 -35.83 -18.06
CA TYR A 230 4.38 -35.54 -17.80
C TYR A 230 3.81 -36.48 -16.72
N TRP A 231 3.97 -37.79 -16.88
CA TRP A 231 3.54 -38.80 -15.90
C TRP A 231 4.14 -38.55 -14.51
N SER A 232 5.45 -38.28 -14.47
CA SER A 232 6.17 -37.97 -13.23
C SER A 232 5.65 -36.68 -12.57
N THR A 233 5.31 -35.66 -13.38
CA THR A 233 4.74 -34.40 -12.90
C THR A 233 3.40 -34.64 -12.22
N LEU A 234 2.46 -35.35 -12.86
CA LEU A 234 1.15 -35.62 -12.25
C LEU A 234 1.28 -36.42 -10.94
N THR A 235 2.16 -37.42 -10.94
CA THR A 235 2.37 -38.30 -9.78
C THR A 235 2.98 -37.54 -8.60
N LEU A 236 4.07 -36.79 -8.80
CA LEU A 236 4.76 -36.08 -7.72
C LEU A 236 4.03 -34.81 -7.28
N THR A 237 3.20 -34.21 -8.15
CA THR A 237 2.35 -33.08 -7.75
C THR A 237 1.02 -33.51 -7.19
N THR A 238 0.66 -34.79 -7.29
CA THR A 238 -0.65 -35.36 -6.91
C THR A 238 -1.83 -34.74 -7.66
N ILE A 239 -1.59 -34.09 -8.81
CA ILE A 239 -2.58 -33.38 -9.62
C ILE A 239 -2.77 -34.14 -10.92
N GLY A 240 -4.01 -34.58 -11.20
CA GLY A 240 -4.38 -35.24 -12.45
C GLY A 240 -4.55 -36.76 -12.33
N GLU A 241 -5.04 -37.38 -13.40
CA GLU A 241 -5.25 -38.83 -13.48
C GLU A 241 -4.01 -39.50 -14.08
N VAL A 242 -3.55 -40.58 -13.44
CA VAL A 242 -2.44 -41.42 -13.93
C VAL A 242 -2.96 -42.84 -14.20
N PRO A 243 -2.35 -43.59 -15.14
CA PRO A 243 -2.69 -44.99 -15.37
C PRO A 243 -2.66 -45.82 -14.09
N ILE A 244 -3.60 -46.75 -13.97
CA ILE A 244 -3.76 -47.59 -12.77
C ILE A 244 -2.69 -48.69 -12.80
N PRO A 245 -1.89 -48.86 -11.72
CA PRO A 245 -0.98 -49.99 -11.58
C PRO A 245 -1.70 -51.35 -11.68
N GLU A 246 -1.07 -52.33 -12.31
CA GLU A 246 -1.60 -53.69 -12.47
C GLU A 246 -0.84 -54.73 -11.61
N THR A 247 0.42 -54.46 -11.24
CA THR A 247 1.22 -55.36 -10.39
C THR A 247 1.53 -54.79 -8.99
N ASP A 248 1.73 -55.67 -8.00
CA ASP A 248 2.06 -55.28 -6.61
C ASP A 248 3.32 -54.41 -6.52
N PHE A 249 4.28 -54.63 -7.42
CA PHE A 249 5.50 -53.85 -7.52
C PHE A 249 5.22 -52.41 -7.99
N GLU A 250 4.37 -52.23 -9.00
CA GLU A 250 3.96 -50.91 -9.50
C GLU A 250 3.17 -50.14 -8.44
N TYR A 251 2.26 -50.80 -7.73
CA TYR A 251 1.54 -50.20 -6.59
C TYR A 251 2.52 -49.68 -5.53
N THR A 252 3.53 -50.49 -5.18
CA THR A 252 4.55 -50.10 -4.20
C THR A 252 5.34 -48.87 -4.68
N PHE A 253 5.73 -48.84 -5.95
CA PHE A 253 6.44 -47.70 -6.55
C PHE A 253 5.60 -46.42 -6.57
N VAL A 254 4.31 -46.51 -6.93
CA VAL A 254 3.40 -45.35 -6.93
C VAL A 254 3.15 -44.83 -5.51
N VAL A 255 2.99 -45.71 -4.52
CA VAL A 255 2.82 -45.31 -3.10
C VAL A 255 4.04 -44.53 -2.60
N ILE A 256 5.26 -45.00 -2.89
CA ILE A 256 6.49 -44.30 -2.52
C ILE A 256 6.53 -42.90 -3.17
N ASN A 257 6.16 -42.81 -4.45
CA ASN A 257 6.11 -41.54 -5.16
C ASN A 257 5.09 -40.56 -4.59
N PHE A 258 3.92 -41.03 -4.18
CA PHE A 258 2.93 -40.16 -3.53
C PHE A 258 3.42 -39.64 -2.18
N LEU A 259 4.10 -40.47 -1.37
CA LEU A 259 4.69 -40.01 -0.10
C LEU A 259 5.74 -38.92 -0.33
N ILE A 260 6.61 -39.09 -1.32
CA ILE A 260 7.61 -38.09 -1.71
C ILE A 260 6.92 -36.83 -2.22
N GLY A 261 5.91 -36.96 -3.08
CA GLY A 261 5.15 -35.85 -3.65
C GLY A 261 4.47 -34.98 -2.58
N VAL A 262 3.81 -35.60 -1.61
CA VAL A 262 3.16 -34.90 -0.49
C VAL A 262 4.18 -34.11 0.34
N LEU A 263 5.35 -34.68 0.64
CA LEU A 263 6.41 -33.99 1.39
C LEU A 263 7.00 -32.79 0.62
N ILE A 264 7.22 -32.94 -0.69
CA ILE A 264 7.67 -31.85 -1.57
C ILE A 264 6.62 -30.74 -1.58
N PHE A 265 5.35 -31.07 -1.80
CA PHE A 265 4.27 -30.09 -1.86
C PHE A 265 4.10 -29.34 -0.53
N ALA A 266 4.14 -30.05 0.60
CA ALA A 266 4.09 -29.44 1.93
C ALA A 266 5.25 -28.46 2.16
N THR A 267 6.46 -28.80 1.71
CA THR A 267 7.64 -27.94 1.80
C THR A 267 7.51 -26.69 0.94
N ILE A 268 6.90 -26.80 -0.25
CA ILE A 268 6.64 -25.65 -1.14
C ILE A 268 5.67 -24.68 -0.47
N VAL A 269 4.51 -25.18 -0.03
CA VAL A 269 3.50 -24.35 0.64
C VAL A 269 4.08 -23.69 1.89
N GLY A 270 4.87 -24.42 2.68
CA GLY A 270 5.56 -23.89 3.87
C GLY A 270 6.59 -22.80 3.56
N ASN A 271 7.44 -23.00 2.55
CA ASN A 271 8.47 -22.01 2.16
C ASN A 271 7.87 -20.77 1.51
N VAL A 272 6.83 -20.92 0.68
CA VAL A 272 6.08 -19.79 0.12
C VAL A 272 5.38 -19.02 1.23
N GLY A 273 4.75 -19.72 2.19
CA GLY A 273 4.14 -19.12 3.37
C GLY A 273 5.15 -18.32 4.22
N SER A 274 6.30 -18.91 4.55
CA SER A 274 7.38 -18.26 5.30
C SER A 274 7.95 -17.02 4.59
N MET A 275 8.02 -17.05 3.26
CA MET A 275 8.46 -15.90 2.47
C MET A 275 7.44 -14.76 2.47
N ILE A 276 6.15 -15.09 2.34
CA ILE A 276 5.06 -14.11 2.44
C ILE A 276 5.11 -13.41 3.81
N THR A 277 5.40 -14.15 4.88
CA THR A 277 5.55 -13.57 6.22
C THR A 277 6.80 -12.67 6.35
N ASN A 278 7.93 -13.08 5.78
CA ASN A 278 9.20 -12.32 5.87
C ASN A 278 9.25 -11.08 4.97
N MET A 279 8.46 -11.03 3.90
CA MET A 279 8.32 -9.84 3.05
C MET A 279 7.74 -8.64 3.81
N ASN A 280 7.08 -8.88 4.95
CA ASN A 280 6.57 -7.86 5.86
C ASN A 280 7.42 -7.68 7.13
N ALA A 281 8.61 -8.29 7.21
CA ALA A 281 9.43 -8.29 8.43
C ALA A 281 9.82 -6.88 8.89
N ALA A 282 10.22 -5.98 8.01
CA ALA A 282 10.55 -4.59 8.37
C ALA A 282 9.34 -3.83 8.95
N ARG A 283 8.13 -4.12 8.44
CA ARG A 283 6.88 -3.57 8.96
C ARG A 283 6.53 -4.18 10.33
N ALA A 284 6.74 -5.48 10.48
CA ALA A 284 6.54 -6.18 11.75
C ALA A 284 7.53 -5.72 12.83
N GLU A 285 8.78 -5.45 12.46
CA GLU A 285 9.82 -4.93 13.35
C GLU A 285 9.52 -3.50 13.79
N PHE A 286 9.14 -2.61 12.86
CA PHE A 286 8.68 -1.25 13.17
C PHE A 286 7.49 -1.27 14.14
N GLN A 287 6.52 -2.14 13.87
CA GLN A 287 5.34 -2.31 14.70
C GLN A 287 5.71 -2.83 16.09
N SER A 288 6.65 -3.79 16.18
CA SER A 288 7.17 -4.34 17.44
C SER A 288 7.89 -3.29 18.29
N GLN A 289 8.72 -2.43 17.68
CA GLN A 289 9.36 -1.30 18.37
C GLN A 289 8.30 -0.30 18.87
N MET A 290 7.33 0.06 18.02
CA MET A 290 6.23 0.95 18.43
C MET A 290 5.44 0.35 19.60
N ASP A 291 5.15 -0.95 19.55
CA ASP A 291 4.40 -1.63 20.60
C ASP A 291 5.23 -1.76 21.89
N SER A 292 6.55 -1.95 21.80
CA SER A 292 7.47 -1.92 22.95
C SER A 292 7.51 -0.55 23.62
N VAL A 293 7.52 0.53 22.82
CA VAL A 293 7.48 1.91 23.34
C VAL A 293 6.10 2.20 23.97
N LYS A 294 4.99 1.76 23.37
CA LYS A 294 3.65 1.83 23.99
C LYS A 294 3.61 1.09 25.32
N GLN A 295 4.21 -0.10 25.38
CA GLN A 295 4.25 -0.90 26.59
C GLN A 295 5.12 -0.25 27.68
N TYR A 296 6.27 0.34 27.31
CA TYR A 296 7.10 1.14 28.21
C TYR A 296 6.36 2.39 28.72
N MET A 297 5.67 3.13 27.85
CA MET A 297 4.88 4.31 28.22
C MET A 297 3.74 3.95 29.17
N LYS A 298 3.08 2.81 28.93
CA LYS A 298 2.06 2.25 29.81
C LYS A 298 2.63 1.83 31.17
N PHE A 299 3.82 1.21 31.19
CA PHE A 299 4.51 0.78 32.42
C PHE A 299 5.01 1.96 33.27
N ARG A 300 5.47 3.05 32.63
CA ARG A 300 5.94 4.27 33.31
C ARG A 300 4.85 5.30 33.58
N HIS A 301 3.58 4.97 33.30
CA HIS A 301 2.42 5.85 33.48
C HIS A 301 2.61 7.22 32.80
N VAL A 302 3.19 7.21 31.60
CA VAL A 302 3.42 8.41 30.80
C VAL A 302 2.07 8.98 30.36
N SER A 303 1.89 10.31 30.43
CA SER A 303 0.66 10.96 29.97
C SER A 303 0.38 10.58 28.51
N LYS A 304 -0.84 10.13 28.23
CA LYS A 304 -1.40 9.81 26.92
C LYS A 304 -1.28 10.93 25.86
N ASP A 305 -0.95 12.17 26.21
CA ASP A 305 -0.65 13.26 25.27
C ASP A 305 0.72 12.98 24.66
N LEU A 306 1.71 12.72 25.53
CA LEU A 306 3.03 12.28 25.13
C LEU A 306 2.98 10.90 24.49
N GLU A 307 2.16 9.96 24.99
CA GLU A 307 1.94 8.65 24.35
C GLU A 307 1.39 8.80 22.92
N ASN A 308 0.34 9.60 22.74
CA ASN A 308 -0.29 9.84 21.44
C ASN A 308 0.61 10.67 20.51
N ARG A 309 1.44 11.57 21.04
CA ARG A 309 2.45 12.29 20.26
C ARG A 309 3.58 11.38 19.82
N VAL A 310 4.02 10.46 20.67
CA VAL A 310 4.98 9.42 20.32
C VAL A 310 4.36 8.49 19.26
N ILE A 311 3.13 8.01 19.43
CA ILE A 311 2.44 7.16 18.44
C ILE A 311 2.23 7.89 17.10
N LYS A 312 1.73 9.13 17.10
CA LYS A 312 1.60 9.95 15.88
C LYS A 312 2.96 10.23 15.22
N TRP A 313 4.03 10.33 16.01
CA TRP A 313 5.40 10.47 15.51
C TRP A 313 5.89 9.18 14.84
N PHE A 314 5.62 8.01 15.42
CA PHE A 314 5.85 6.70 14.77
C PHE A 314 5.03 6.59 13.47
N ASP A 315 3.74 6.93 13.46
CA ASP A 315 2.91 6.92 12.24
C ASP A 315 3.43 7.88 11.15
N TYR A 316 3.93 9.05 11.56
CA TYR A 316 4.55 10.04 10.69
C TYR A 316 5.88 9.57 10.09
N LEU A 317 6.73 8.90 10.89
CA LEU A 317 8.00 8.31 10.45
C LEU A 317 7.79 7.22 9.40
N TRP A 318 6.85 6.31 9.64
CA TRP A 318 6.48 5.26 8.69
C TRP A 318 5.98 5.82 7.35
N THR A 319 5.11 6.84 7.42
CA THR A 319 4.49 7.45 6.22
C THR A 319 5.49 8.23 5.36
N ASN A 320 6.59 8.74 5.94
CA ASN A 320 7.59 9.53 5.22
C ASN A 320 8.84 8.75 4.81
N LYS A 321 8.83 7.40 4.89
CA LYS A 321 9.98 6.53 4.59
C LYS A 321 11.26 6.88 5.34
N GLN A 322 11.15 7.54 6.49
CA GLN A 322 12.28 7.68 7.39
C GLN A 322 12.24 6.46 8.30
N SER A 323 13.24 5.57 8.18
CA SER A 323 13.40 4.52 9.16
C SER A 323 13.50 5.17 10.53
N LEU A 324 12.79 4.62 11.52
CA LEU A 324 12.94 5.00 12.94
C LEU A 324 14.38 4.97 13.44
N ASP A 325 15.25 4.34 12.67
CA ASP A 325 16.51 3.82 13.15
C ASP A 325 17.59 3.92 12.06
N GLU A 326 17.85 5.14 11.56
CA GLU A 326 19.15 5.41 10.94
C GLU A 326 20.28 5.09 11.94
N ASP A 327 20.01 5.25 13.24
CA ASP A 327 20.93 4.93 14.34
C ASP A 327 21.17 3.43 14.53
N SER A 328 20.19 2.52 14.45
CA SER A 328 20.49 1.06 14.59
C SER A 328 21.13 0.43 13.37
N VAL A 329 20.81 0.89 12.16
CA VAL A 329 21.47 0.44 10.93
C VAL A 329 22.92 0.90 10.91
N THR A 330 23.19 2.12 11.39
CA THR A 330 24.55 2.65 11.51
C THR A 330 25.24 2.26 12.82
N ALA A 331 24.53 1.79 13.86
CA ALA A 331 25.07 1.35 15.16
C ALA A 331 26.08 0.21 15.03
N ILE A 332 25.86 -0.65 14.04
CA ILE A 332 26.72 -1.79 13.69
C ILE A 332 28.06 -1.29 13.10
N LEU A 333 28.09 -0.05 12.61
CA LEU A 333 29.27 0.57 12.03
C LEU A 333 30.13 1.24 13.14
N PRO A 334 31.47 1.19 13.03
CA PRO A 334 32.36 1.97 13.90
C PRO A 334 32.06 3.48 13.85
N ASP A 335 32.24 4.18 14.98
CA ASP A 335 31.84 5.59 15.15
C ASP A 335 32.46 6.55 14.12
N LYS A 336 33.62 6.20 13.58
CA LYS A 336 34.25 6.93 12.48
C LYS A 336 33.40 6.94 11.20
N LEU A 337 32.79 5.81 10.84
CA LEU A 337 31.95 5.68 9.64
C LEU A 337 30.59 6.37 9.85
N LYS A 338 30.05 6.34 11.07
CA LYS A 338 28.84 7.11 11.43
C LYS A 338 29.05 8.61 11.23
N ALA A 339 30.17 9.14 11.72
CA ALA A 339 30.51 10.54 11.59
C ALA A 339 30.67 10.96 10.11
N GLU A 340 31.35 10.14 9.29
CA GLU A 340 31.51 10.41 7.85
C GLU A 340 30.15 10.43 7.09
N ILE A 341 29.22 9.54 7.46
CA ILE A 341 27.87 9.51 6.87
C ILE A 341 27.06 10.75 7.31
N ALA A 342 27.01 11.06 8.61
CA ALA A 342 26.22 12.18 9.14
C ALA A 342 26.70 13.54 8.61
N ILE A 343 28.01 13.71 8.43
CA ILE A 343 28.60 14.91 7.81
C ILE A 343 28.13 15.06 6.36
N ASN A 344 28.12 13.98 5.57
CA ASN A 344 27.67 14.05 4.18
C ASN A 344 26.16 14.33 4.04
N VAL A 345 25.34 13.96 5.03
CA VAL A 345 23.87 14.11 4.97
C VAL A 345 23.36 15.46 5.50
N HIS A 346 23.97 16.02 6.56
CA HIS A 346 23.40 17.17 7.29
C HIS A 346 24.23 18.46 7.26
N LEU A 347 25.50 18.42 6.87
CA LEU A 347 26.42 19.56 6.95
C LEU A 347 25.97 20.77 6.11
N GLN A 348 25.35 20.55 4.95
CA GLN A 348 24.86 21.63 4.10
C GLN A 348 23.73 22.45 4.74
N THR A 349 22.91 21.83 5.62
CA THR A 349 21.77 22.51 6.25
C THR A 349 22.24 23.43 7.39
N LEU A 350 23.18 22.97 8.21
CA LEU A 350 23.71 23.77 9.33
C LEU A 350 24.58 24.93 8.87
N ARG A 351 25.36 24.78 7.80
CA ARG A 351 26.16 25.89 7.24
C ARG A 351 25.31 27.06 6.71
N ARG A 352 24.03 26.81 6.38
CA ARG A 352 23.09 27.87 5.95
C ARG A 352 22.54 28.69 7.11
N VAL A 353 22.71 28.23 8.35
CA VAL A 353 22.22 28.92 9.54
C VAL A 353 23.23 29.98 9.96
N GLN A 354 22.86 31.26 9.87
CA GLN A 354 23.73 32.39 10.20
C GLN A 354 24.34 32.30 11.62
N LEU A 355 23.61 31.74 12.58
CA LEU A 355 24.07 31.57 13.97
C LEU A 355 25.33 30.68 14.10
N PHE A 356 25.58 29.75 13.16
CA PHE A 356 26.62 28.73 13.26
C PHE A 356 27.69 28.82 12.17
N GLN A 357 27.70 29.89 11.37
CA GLN A 357 28.64 30.03 10.24
C GLN A 357 30.11 30.07 10.67
N ASP A 358 30.40 30.63 11.85
CA ASP A 358 31.75 30.81 12.40
C ASP A 358 32.12 29.79 13.50
N CYS A 359 31.36 28.70 13.64
CA CYS A 359 31.62 27.66 14.63
C CYS A 359 32.69 26.66 14.17
N GLU A 360 33.50 26.17 15.10
CA GLU A 360 34.50 25.13 14.81
C GLU A 360 33.85 23.84 14.27
N PRO A 361 34.48 23.13 13.32
CA PRO A 361 33.93 21.91 12.73
C PRO A 361 33.59 20.82 13.76
N GLY A 362 34.35 20.73 14.86
CA GLY A 362 34.08 19.77 15.95
C GLY A 362 32.74 20.04 16.63
N LEU A 363 32.43 21.31 16.91
CA LEU A 363 31.14 21.73 17.49
C LEU A 363 29.98 21.48 16.52
N LEU A 364 30.19 21.71 15.22
CA LEU A 364 29.19 21.41 14.21
C LEU A 364 28.87 19.92 14.12
N VAL A 365 29.88 19.05 14.22
CA VAL A 365 29.69 17.59 14.27
C VAL A 365 28.89 17.18 15.50
N GLU A 366 29.22 17.72 16.68
CA GLU A 366 28.43 17.46 17.88
C GLU A 366 26.99 17.97 17.76
N LEU A 367 26.77 19.15 17.17
CA LEU A 367 25.44 19.68 16.92
C LEU A 367 24.64 18.82 15.93
N ILE A 368 25.27 18.31 14.85
CA ILE A 368 24.65 17.38 13.90
C ILE A 368 24.14 16.14 14.64
N LEU A 369 24.97 15.57 15.52
CA LEU A 369 24.62 14.41 16.34
C LEU A 369 23.52 14.70 17.38
N LYS A 370 23.15 15.96 17.59
CA LYS A 370 22.06 16.38 18.49
C LYS A 370 20.81 16.92 17.77
N LEU A 371 20.86 17.11 16.45
CA LEU A 371 19.71 17.58 15.67
C LEU A 371 18.56 16.57 15.71
N ARG A 372 17.34 17.08 15.91
CA ARG A 372 16.11 16.28 15.88
C ARG A 372 15.12 16.91 14.92
N LEU A 373 14.61 16.12 13.98
CA LEU A 373 13.59 16.57 13.04
C LEU A 373 12.22 16.67 13.75
N GLN A 374 11.54 17.81 13.61
CA GLN A 374 10.18 18.03 14.14
C GLN A 374 9.27 18.63 13.05
N VAL A 375 7.98 18.23 13.03
CA VAL A 375 7.03 18.54 11.96
C VAL A 375 5.68 18.98 12.54
N PHE A 376 5.05 19.98 11.92
CA PHE A 376 3.84 20.65 12.40
C PHE A 376 2.76 20.74 11.31
N SER A 377 1.48 20.61 11.67
CA SER A 377 0.37 20.65 10.71
C SER A 377 -0.04 22.08 10.37
N PRO A 378 -0.71 22.34 9.23
CA PRO A 378 -1.17 23.67 8.84
C PRO A 378 -2.25 24.29 9.75
N GLY A 379 -1.99 25.49 10.25
CA GLY A 379 -2.79 26.17 11.29
C GLY A 379 -2.23 26.00 12.71
N ASP A 380 -1.29 25.08 12.92
CA ASP A 380 -0.71 24.79 14.24
C ASP A 380 0.21 25.93 14.70
N TYR A 381 0.13 26.23 16.00
CA TYR A 381 1.10 27.08 16.68
C TYR A 381 2.30 26.24 17.12
N ILE A 382 3.49 26.65 16.70
CA ILE A 382 4.76 25.99 17.08
C ILE A 382 5.24 26.50 18.44
N CYS A 383 5.06 27.79 18.68
CA CYS A 383 5.24 28.39 19.99
C CYS A 383 4.27 29.56 20.15
N ARG A 384 3.82 29.81 21.38
CA ARG A 384 3.04 30.98 21.73
C ARG A 384 3.89 31.92 22.58
N LYS A 385 3.61 33.22 22.43
CA LYS A 385 4.23 34.27 23.25
C LYS A 385 3.94 34.00 24.73
N GLY A 386 4.98 33.96 25.56
CA GLY A 386 4.89 33.65 26.99
C GLY A 386 5.18 32.20 27.39
N ASP A 387 5.28 31.26 26.44
CA ASP A 387 5.68 29.88 26.75
C ASP A 387 7.14 29.81 27.22
N VAL A 388 7.53 28.77 27.96
CA VAL A 388 8.96 28.55 28.28
C VAL A 388 9.66 27.90 27.09
N GLY A 389 10.73 28.51 26.59
CA GLY A 389 11.54 27.96 25.50
C GLY A 389 12.76 27.20 26.00
N LYS A 390 12.87 25.91 25.68
CA LYS A 390 14.03 25.06 26.00
C LYS A 390 14.84 24.64 24.77
N GLU A 391 14.26 24.86 23.59
CA GLU A 391 14.81 24.47 22.29
C GLU A 391 14.67 25.60 21.28
N MET A 392 15.53 25.58 20.27
CA MET A 392 15.48 26.47 19.11
C MET A 392 15.10 25.66 17.90
N TYR A 393 14.43 26.31 16.96
CA TYR A 393 13.96 25.67 15.75
C TYR A 393 14.73 26.21 14.56
N ILE A 394 15.15 25.29 13.69
CA ILE A 394 15.63 25.61 12.35
C ILE A 394 14.57 25.11 11.38
N VAL A 395 13.98 26.02 10.60
CA VAL A 395 12.97 25.64 9.60
C VAL A 395 13.69 24.90 8.48
N LYS A 396 13.58 23.57 8.45
CA LYS A 396 14.13 22.77 7.35
C LYS A 396 13.29 22.89 6.07
N LYS A 397 11.95 22.91 6.21
CA LYS A 397 10.97 23.01 5.11
C LYS A 397 9.60 23.52 5.62
N GLY A 398 8.99 24.54 4.99
CA GLY A 398 7.63 25.00 5.29
C GLY A 398 7.41 26.52 5.27
N LYS A 399 6.23 27.00 5.68
CA LYS A 399 5.93 28.43 5.88
C LYS A 399 5.20 28.65 7.20
N LEU A 400 5.73 29.56 8.00
CA LEU A 400 5.20 29.92 9.31
C LEU A 400 4.92 31.42 9.33
N SER A 401 3.78 31.84 9.84
CA SER A 401 3.46 33.22 10.13
C SER A 401 3.71 33.50 11.61
N VAL A 402 4.56 34.49 11.89
CA VAL A 402 4.60 35.14 13.19
C VAL A 402 3.35 35.99 13.29
N VAL A 403 2.43 35.62 14.18
CA VAL A 403 1.10 36.24 14.28
C VAL A 403 0.97 37.06 15.55
N GLY A 404 0.16 38.13 15.46
CA GLY A 404 -0.29 38.92 16.59
C GLY A 404 -1.15 38.12 17.56
N ASP A 405 -1.38 38.71 18.72
CA ASP A 405 -2.20 38.11 19.78
C ASP A 405 -3.67 37.93 19.32
N ASP A 406 -4.09 38.64 18.27
CA ASP A 406 -5.37 38.50 17.57
C ASP A 406 -5.46 37.28 16.62
N GLY A 407 -4.34 36.58 16.38
CA GLY A 407 -4.24 35.46 15.45
C GLY A 407 -4.49 35.82 13.97
N ARG A 408 -4.63 37.11 13.63
CA ARG A 408 -4.97 37.61 12.29
C ARG A 408 -3.87 38.49 11.71
N THR A 409 -3.29 39.36 12.53
CA THR A 409 -2.19 40.23 12.14
C THR A 409 -0.93 39.38 11.94
N ILE A 410 -0.26 39.49 10.80
CA ILE A 410 0.98 38.75 10.50
C ILE A 410 2.14 39.73 10.59
N PHE A 411 3.02 39.55 11.57
CA PHE A 411 4.20 40.39 11.79
C PHE A 411 5.38 39.99 10.90
N ALA A 412 5.56 38.71 10.65
CA ALA A 412 6.62 38.18 9.81
C ALA A 412 6.25 36.80 9.26
N THR A 413 6.90 36.36 8.18
CA THR A 413 6.76 34.98 7.66
C THR A 413 8.13 34.31 7.65
N LEU A 414 8.27 33.20 8.35
CA LEU A 414 9.48 32.40 8.43
C LEU A 414 9.46 31.29 7.36
N THR A 415 10.60 31.06 6.72
CA THR A 415 10.79 30.09 5.62
C THR A 415 11.99 29.20 5.87
N ASP A 416 12.25 28.26 4.97
CA ASP A 416 13.39 27.34 5.01
C ASP A 416 14.72 28.08 5.30
N GLY A 417 15.51 27.57 6.24
CA GLY A 417 16.74 28.19 6.75
C GLY A 417 16.53 29.23 7.86
N SER A 418 15.30 29.71 8.08
CA SER A 418 15.00 30.62 9.20
C SER A 418 15.17 29.93 10.55
N VAL A 419 15.66 30.68 11.53
CA VAL A 419 15.82 30.24 12.91
C VAL A 419 14.88 31.05 13.79
N PHE A 420 14.27 30.38 14.77
CA PHE A 420 13.48 31.06 15.79
C PHE A 420 13.51 30.30 17.13
N GLY A 421 13.33 31.04 18.22
CA GLY A 421 13.32 30.50 19.59
C GLY A 421 14.69 30.45 20.28
N GLU A 422 15.76 30.84 19.58
CA GLU A 422 17.13 30.94 20.09
C GLU A 422 17.27 31.97 21.23
N LEU A 423 16.49 33.06 21.19
CA LEU A 423 16.49 34.09 22.24
C LEU A 423 16.09 33.57 23.63
N SER A 424 15.34 32.46 23.69
CA SER A 424 14.90 31.85 24.95
C SER A 424 15.96 30.90 25.55
N ILE A 425 17.03 30.58 24.80
CA ILE A 425 18.09 29.64 25.20
C ILE A 425 19.42 30.35 25.38
N LEU A 426 19.71 31.30 24.50
CA LEU A 426 20.93 32.08 24.54
C LEU A 426 20.74 33.21 25.56
N ASN A 427 21.61 33.23 26.57
CA ASN A 427 21.59 34.25 27.62
C ASN A 427 22.15 35.59 27.08
N ILE A 428 21.36 36.24 26.21
CA ILE A 428 21.75 37.47 25.52
C ILE A 428 21.56 38.66 26.47
N LYS A 429 22.62 39.45 26.67
CA LYS A 429 22.59 40.68 27.48
C LYS A 429 21.48 41.62 26.97
N GLY A 430 20.51 41.94 27.84
CA GLY A 430 19.39 42.85 27.53
C GLY A 430 18.02 42.16 27.36
N ASN A 431 17.96 40.82 27.37
CA ASN A 431 16.69 40.10 27.29
C ASN A 431 15.88 40.21 28.60
N LYS A 432 14.83 41.05 28.60
CA LYS A 432 13.92 41.24 29.75
C LYS A 432 12.91 40.10 29.95
N THR A 433 12.79 39.18 28.98
CA THR A 433 11.79 38.08 29.00
C THR A 433 12.36 36.74 29.49
N GLY A 434 13.66 36.67 29.78
CA GLY A 434 14.31 35.44 30.26
C GLY A 434 14.16 34.29 29.26
N ASN A 435 13.80 33.10 29.75
CA ASN A 435 13.62 31.89 28.95
C ASN A 435 12.23 31.79 28.29
N ARG A 436 11.48 32.89 28.17
CA ARG A 436 10.13 32.90 27.63
C ARG A 436 10.13 33.16 26.12
N ARG A 437 9.14 32.61 25.40
CA ARG A 437 8.92 32.82 23.97
C ARG A 437 8.37 34.23 23.75
N THR A 438 8.88 34.91 22.72
CA THR A 438 8.60 36.34 22.49
C THR A 438 7.49 36.59 21.46
N ALA A 439 7.07 35.59 20.70
CA ALA A 439 6.06 35.73 19.65
C ALA A 439 5.25 34.46 19.43
N ASN A 440 4.04 34.60 18.85
CA ASN A 440 3.25 33.46 18.40
C ASN A 440 3.66 33.08 16.97
N VAL A 441 3.97 31.82 16.73
CA VAL A 441 4.38 31.33 15.40
C VAL A 441 3.42 30.24 14.96
N ARG A 442 2.70 30.45 13.84
CA ARG A 442 1.63 29.58 13.33
C ARG A 442 1.86 29.15 11.88
N SER A 443 1.54 27.93 11.49
CA SER A 443 1.58 27.47 10.09
C SER A 443 0.31 27.84 9.27
N VAL A 444 0.35 27.85 7.93
CA VAL A 444 -0.72 28.40 7.03
C VAL A 444 -1.50 27.35 6.22
N GLY A 445 -2.84 27.51 6.09
CA GLY A 445 -3.79 26.64 5.36
C GLY A 445 -3.96 26.99 3.87
N ASP A 446 -4.17 25.99 2.99
CA ASP A 446 -3.85 26.16 1.57
C ASP A 446 -4.52 25.11 0.64
N LEU A 447 -5.86 25.15 0.43
CA LEU A 447 -6.54 24.16 -0.44
C LEU A 447 -5.99 24.20 -1.87
N ALA A 448 -5.81 25.41 -2.40
CA ALA A 448 -5.26 25.61 -3.74
C ALA A 448 -3.89 24.95 -3.89
N THR A 449 -2.92 25.22 -3.02
CA THR A 449 -1.57 24.64 -3.20
C THR A 449 -1.43 23.21 -2.68
N LYS A 450 -2.30 22.75 -1.77
CA LYS A 450 -2.25 21.36 -1.23
C LYS A 450 -3.02 20.36 -2.07
N LYS A 451 -4.09 20.79 -2.76
CA LYS A 451 -4.98 19.90 -3.50
C LYS A 451 -5.13 20.31 -4.96
N ILE A 452 -5.56 21.53 -5.27
CA ILE A 452 -5.93 21.90 -6.65
C ILE A 452 -4.71 21.93 -7.59
N TYR A 453 -3.65 22.67 -7.25
CA TYR A 453 -2.44 22.71 -8.07
C TYR A 453 -1.71 21.36 -8.16
N PRO A 454 -1.54 20.58 -7.07
CA PRO A 454 -1.00 19.23 -7.16
C PRO A 454 -1.83 18.30 -8.05
N THR A 455 -3.15 18.49 -8.06
CA THR A 455 -4.06 17.74 -8.93
C THR A 455 -3.88 18.12 -10.39
N LEU A 456 -3.87 19.42 -10.71
CA LEU A 456 -3.64 19.90 -12.08
C LEU A 456 -2.26 19.48 -12.60
N TRP A 457 -1.25 19.47 -11.73
CA TRP A 457 0.06 18.91 -12.05
C TRP A 457 -0.02 17.42 -12.36
N ALA A 458 -0.69 16.62 -11.53
CA ALA A 458 -0.80 15.19 -11.76
C ALA A 458 -1.49 14.89 -13.10
N LEU A 459 -2.55 15.62 -13.43
CA LEU A 459 -3.23 15.51 -14.72
C LEU A 459 -2.34 15.93 -15.90
N TYR A 460 -1.57 17.01 -15.76
CA TYR A 460 -0.61 17.45 -16.78
C TYR A 460 0.51 16.43 -17.00
N ARG A 461 1.10 15.95 -15.90
CA ARG A 461 2.18 14.95 -15.91
C ARG A 461 1.75 13.64 -16.57
N ASP A 462 0.53 13.22 -16.30
CA ASP A 462 -0.03 11.97 -16.82
C ASP A 462 -0.67 12.14 -18.22
N ASP A 463 -0.47 13.30 -18.87
CA ASP A 463 -0.99 13.65 -20.20
C ASP A 463 -2.52 13.52 -20.33
N LEU A 464 -3.24 13.85 -19.26
CA LEU A 464 -4.70 13.76 -19.16
C LEU A 464 -5.42 15.08 -19.46
N ILE A 465 -4.69 16.19 -19.55
CA ILE A 465 -5.22 17.49 -19.96
C ILE A 465 -4.39 18.05 -21.12
N PRO A 466 -4.97 18.89 -21.99
CA PRO A 466 -4.24 19.42 -23.14
C PRO A 466 -2.97 20.16 -22.71
N LEU A 467 -1.82 19.87 -23.34
CA LEU A 467 -0.53 20.50 -23.03
C LEU A 467 -0.58 22.04 -23.12
N LYS A 468 -1.46 22.59 -23.96
CA LYS A 468 -1.70 24.04 -24.09
C LYS A 468 -2.68 24.61 -23.04
N THR A 469 -2.83 23.98 -21.89
CA THR A 469 -3.69 24.48 -20.81
C THR A 469 -3.00 25.60 -20.03
N ALA A 470 -3.55 26.82 -20.08
CA ALA A 470 -3.11 27.92 -19.24
C ALA A 470 -3.86 27.94 -17.88
N ILE A 471 -3.13 28.10 -16.78
CA ILE A 471 -3.69 28.13 -15.42
C ILE A 471 -3.50 29.53 -14.83
N VAL A 472 -4.60 30.22 -14.51
CA VAL A 472 -4.54 31.59 -13.95
C VAL A 472 -5.01 31.59 -12.50
N GLY A 473 -4.09 31.77 -11.57
CA GLY A 473 -4.42 32.00 -10.16
C GLY A 473 -4.98 33.41 -9.95
N TYR A 474 -6.04 33.54 -9.15
CA TYR A 474 -6.67 34.83 -8.86
C TYR A 474 -6.96 35.00 -7.37
N ALA A 475 -6.36 36.01 -6.74
CA ALA A 475 -6.67 36.35 -5.34
C ALA A 475 -6.32 37.80 -4.95
N ARG A 476 -6.80 38.20 -3.77
CA ARG A 476 -6.55 39.55 -3.18
C ARG A 476 -5.07 39.79 -2.86
N SER A 477 -4.34 38.74 -2.50
CA SER A 477 -2.95 38.83 -2.08
C SER A 477 -2.05 39.18 -3.27
N SER A 478 -1.11 40.10 -3.06
CA SER A 478 -0.07 40.35 -4.06
C SER A 478 0.94 39.22 -4.02
N MET A 479 1.05 38.47 -5.11
CA MET A 479 1.95 37.33 -5.22
C MET A 479 2.56 37.29 -6.63
N THR A 480 3.85 37.01 -6.70
CA THR A 480 4.52 36.73 -7.97
C THR A 480 4.31 35.28 -8.33
N VAL A 481 4.33 34.99 -9.63
CA VAL A 481 4.25 33.63 -10.17
C VAL A 481 5.36 32.73 -9.59
N GLN A 482 6.57 33.26 -9.40
CA GLN A 482 7.65 32.54 -8.71
C GLN A 482 7.31 32.13 -7.26
N LYS A 483 6.69 33.02 -6.48
CA LYS A 483 6.26 32.72 -5.11
C LYS A 483 5.13 31.69 -5.07
N LEU A 484 4.25 31.72 -6.06
CA LEU A 484 3.21 30.71 -6.24
C LEU A 484 3.85 29.34 -6.48
N TYR A 485 4.89 29.26 -7.32
CA TYR A 485 5.60 28.01 -7.59
C TYR A 485 6.31 27.46 -6.35
N GLU A 486 6.94 28.31 -5.56
CA GLU A 486 7.54 27.91 -4.29
C GLU A 486 6.50 27.32 -3.33
N HIS A 487 5.26 27.83 -3.32
CA HIS A 487 4.20 27.27 -2.51
C HIS A 487 3.75 25.90 -3.02
N ILE A 488 3.50 25.78 -4.33
CA ILE A 488 3.00 24.55 -4.95
C ILE A 488 4.05 23.44 -4.91
N GLY A 489 5.31 23.75 -5.27
CA GLY A 489 6.41 22.79 -5.34
C GLY A 489 6.73 22.12 -3.98
N ARG A 490 6.27 22.66 -2.86
CA ARG A 490 6.41 22.03 -1.53
C ARG A 490 5.50 20.81 -1.37
N HIS A 491 4.38 20.79 -2.09
CA HIS A 491 3.35 19.76 -2.02
C HIS A 491 3.47 18.74 -3.15
N ILE A 492 4.28 19.01 -4.17
CA ILE A 492 4.56 18.11 -5.29
C ILE A 492 5.89 17.40 -5.05
N LYS A 493 5.89 16.06 -5.18
CA LYS A 493 7.11 15.24 -5.13
C LYS A 493 7.41 14.78 -6.56
N LEU A 494 8.52 15.25 -7.11
CA LEU A 494 9.00 14.88 -8.46
C LEU A 494 9.91 13.64 -8.33
N ARG A 495 9.75 12.66 -9.21
CA ARG A 495 10.42 11.35 -9.12
C ARG A 495 11.83 11.36 -9.70
N ASP A 496 12.02 12.01 -10.84
CA ASP A 496 13.25 12.00 -11.65
C ASP A 496 13.50 13.36 -12.34
N GLU A 497 14.58 13.47 -13.13
CA GLU A 497 14.92 14.70 -13.85
C GLU A 497 13.96 14.99 -15.01
N GLU A 498 13.42 13.96 -15.68
CA GLU A 498 12.45 14.13 -16.76
C GLU A 498 11.15 14.75 -16.24
N GLU A 499 10.64 14.27 -15.09
CA GLU A 499 9.49 14.86 -14.42
C GLU A 499 9.77 16.29 -13.94
N ARG A 500 11.03 16.65 -13.63
CA ARG A 500 11.40 18.03 -13.30
C ARG A 500 11.37 18.95 -14.52
N GLU A 501 11.85 18.50 -15.67
CA GLU A 501 11.76 19.26 -16.92
C GLU A 501 10.30 19.48 -17.31
N LEU A 502 9.48 18.42 -17.22
CA LEU A 502 8.04 18.51 -17.46
C LEU A 502 7.35 19.44 -16.44
N PHE A 503 7.78 19.42 -15.17
CA PHE A 503 7.27 20.35 -14.17
C PHE A 503 7.63 21.79 -14.52
N GLN A 504 8.85 22.07 -14.98
CA GLN A 504 9.23 23.41 -15.43
C GLN A 504 8.36 23.88 -16.61
N GLN A 505 8.04 22.99 -17.56
CA GLN A 505 7.10 23.29 -18.65
C GLN A 505 5.70 23.61 -18.11
N PHE A 506 5.19 22.79 -17.20
CA PHE A 506 3.91 23.05 -16.51
C PHE A 506 3.91 24.44 -15.86
N LEU A 507 5.00 24.82 -15.18
CA LEU A 507 5.11 26.12 -14.54
C LEU A 507 4.98 27.26 -15.58
N LEU A 508 5.59 27.18 -16.76
CA LEU A 508 5.49 28.23 -17.79
C LEU A 508 4.03 28.54 -18.21
N HIS A 509 3.11 27.61 -18.02
CA HIS A 509 1.68 27.78 -18.29
C HIS A 509 0.87 28.33 -17.11
N ASN A 510 1.50 28.66 -15.99
CA ASN A 510 0.86 29.19 -14.78
C ASN A 510 1.06 30.70 -14.64
N PHE A 511 -0.03 31.42 -14.42
CA PHE A 511 -0.08 32.88 -14.30
C PHE A 511 -0.80 33.28 -13.01
N TYR A 512 -0.67 34.55 -12.62
CA TYR A 512 -1.34 35.07 -11.43
C TYR A 512 -1.86 36.49 -11.66
N VAL A 513 -3.08 36.75 -11.23
CA VAL A 513 -3.73 38.07 -11.28
C VAL A 513 -4.20 38.45 -9.89
N GLN A 514 -3.81 39.65 -9.44
CA GLN A 514 -4.28 40.21 -8.18
C GLN A 514 -5.59 40.97 -8.38
N GLY A 515 -6.62 40.66 -7.58
CA GLY A 515 -7.90 41.36 -7.61
C GLY A 515 -8.83 40.99 -6.45
N LYS A 516 -9.86 41.82 -6.24
CA LYS A 516 -10.92 41.56 -5.24
C LYS A 516 -12.10 40.82 -5.88
N TYR A 517 -12.82 40.05 -5.07
CA TYR A 517 -13.92 39.18 -5.51
C TYR A 517 -15.29 39.88 -5.64
N ASP A 518 -15.32 41.19 -5.40
CA ASP A 518 -16.50 42.05 -5.34
C ASP A 518 -16.31 43.37 -6.12
N ASP A 519 -15.28 43.45 -6.96
CA ASP A 519 -14.92 44.66 -7.72
C ASP A 519 -14.72 44.34 -9.21
N ASP A 520 -15.42 45.06 -10.07
CA ASP A 520 -15.35 44.92 -11.53
C ASP A 520 -13.92 45.07 -12.07
N ASN A 521 -13.12 46.00 -11.52
CA ASN A 521 -11.76 46.25 -12.03
C ASN A 521 -10.86 45.01 -11.90
N GLY A 522 -11.06 44.21 -10.85
CA GLY A 522 -10.34 42.94 -10.68
C GLY A 522 -10.64 41.95 -11.80
N PHE A 523 -11.92 41.80 -12.16
CA PHE A 523 -12.35 40.86 -13.21
C PHE A 523 -12.03 41.37 -14.62
N LEU A 524 -12.05 42.68 -14.86
CA LEU A 524 -11.56 43.27 -16.12
C LEU A 524 -10.06 43.00 -16.33
N LYS A 525 -9.25 43.10 -15.26
CA LYS A 525 -7.81 42.72 -15.32
C LYS A 525 -7.64 41.23 -15.59
N LEU A 526 -8.43 40.38 -14.94
CA LEU A 526 -8.43 38.93 -15.19
C LEU A 526 -8.78 38.65 -16.65
N MET A 527 -9.86 39.25 -17.16
CA MET A 527 -10.32 39.05 -18.53
C MET A 527 -9.26 39.50 -19.55
N LYS A 528 -8.65 40.67 -19.36
CA LYS A 528 -7.55 41.13 -20.21
C LYS A 528 -6.44 40.08 -20.28
N ARG A 529 -6.04 39.53 -19.12
CA ARG A 529 -4.99 38.51 -19.07
C ARG A 529 -5.40 37.21 -19.75
N VAL A 530 -6.66 36.80 -19.64
CA VAL A 530 -7.18 35.61 -20.32
C VAL A 530 -7.19 35.82 -21.84
N CYS A 531 -7.70 36.94 -22.35
CA CYS A 531 -7.68 37.22 -23.80
C CYS A 531 -6.26 37.24 -24.37
N GLU A 532 -5.30 37.85 -23.66
CA GLU A 532 -3.88 37.84 -24.06
C GLU A 532 -3.31 36.42 -24.22
N LEU A 533 -3.82 35.44 -23.47
CA LEU A 533 -3.38 34.05 -23.56
C LEU A 533 -4.09 33.30 -24.70
N GLU A 534 -5.34 33.67 -25.01
CA GLU A 534 -6.15 33.05 -26.08
C GLU A 534 -5.74 33.53 -27.47
N ASP A 535 -5.43 34.81 -27.64
CA ASP A 535 -5.10 35.42 -28.93
C ASP A 535 -3.77 34.92 -29.53
N ASN A 536 -2.90 34.33 -28.70
CA ASN A 536 -1.59 33.82 -29.12
C ASN A 536 -1.65 32.48 -29.89
N ASP A 537 -2.82 31.86 -30.05
CA ASP A 537 -2.92 30.45 -30.49
C ASP A 537 -3.66 30.21 -31.83
N ASN A 538 -3.30 30.98 -32.87
CA ASN A 538 -3.62 30.72 -34.28
C ASN A 538 -5.09 30.34 -34.60
N GLY A 539 -6.06 30.95 -33.90
CA GLY A 539 -7.49 30.79 -34.20
C GLY A 539 -8.20 29.62 -33.50
N LEU A 540 -7.55 28.90 -32.59
CA LEU A 540 -8.22 27.92 -31.73
C LEU A 540 -9.14 28.62 -30.71
N HIS A 541 -10.35 28.08 -30.50
CA HIS A 541 -11.29 28.62 -29.52
C HIS A 541 -11.00 28.03 -28.13
N ALA A 542 -10.64 28.88 -27.17
CA ALA A 542 -10.30 28.44 -25.82
C ALA A 542 -11.54 28.06 -25.01
N ASN A 543 -11.43 26.94 -24.30
CA ASN A 543 -12.39 26.54 -23.28
C ASN A 543 -12.01 27.18 -21.93
N ARG A 544 -13.00 27.55 -21.12
CA ARG A 544 -12.76 28.23 -19.84
C ARG A 544 -13.36 27.45 -18.68
N LEU A 545 -12.54 27.20 -17.66
CA LEU A 545 -12.92 26.51 -16.43
C LEU A 545 -12.61 27.40 -15.22
N PHE A 546 -13.65 27.76 -14.47
CA PHE A 546 -13.53 28.60 -13.27
C PHE A 546 -13.69 27.74 -12.01
N TYR A 547 -12.63 27.62 -11.21
CA TYR A 547 -12.67 26.89 -9.93
C TYR A 547 -12.80 27.84 -8.74
N LEU A 548 -13.91 27.75 -8.01
CA LEU A 548 -14.18 28.62 -6.86
C LEU A 548 -13.70 27.97 -5.56
N ALA A 549 -12.38 27.97 -5.33
CA ALA A 549 -11.76 27.57 -4.07
C ALA A 549 -11.87 28.70 -3.02
N LEU A 550 -13.10 29.17 -2.80
CA LEU A 550 -13.44 30.40 -2.09
C LEU A 550 -14.43 30.11 -0.96
N PRO A 551 -14.49 30.96 0.08
CA PRO A 551 -15.53 30.84 1.09
C PRO A 551 -16.92 31.18 0.52
N PRO A 552 -18.01 30.57 1.05
CA PRO A 552 -19.35 30.68 0.46
C PRO A 552 -19.92 32.09 0.38
N ASN A 553 -19.56 32.95 1.32
CA ASN A 553 -20.09 34.33 1.42
C ASN A 553 -19.70 35.22 0.24
N ILE A 554 -18.73 34.81 -0.59
CA ILE A 554 -18.33 35.55 -1.80
C ILE A 554 -18.74 34.84 -3.10
N PHE A 555 -19.45 33.71 -3.04
CA PHE A 555 -19.89 33.01 -4.25
C PHE A 555 -20.81 33.87 -5.12
N GLN A 556 -21.82 34.51 -4.54
CA GLN A 556 -22.80 35.28 -5.31
C GLN A 556 -22.17 36.46 -6.08
N SER A 557 -21.31 37.25 -5.41
CA SER A 557 -20.61 38.36 -6.06
C SER A 557 -19.65 37.87 -7.14
N THR A 558 -18.85 36.85 -6.83
CA THR A 558 -17.85 36.29 -7.74
C THR A 558 -18.48 35.72 -9.01
N THR A 559 -19.53 34.90 -8.86
CA THR A 559 -20.23 34.28 -10.00
C THR A 559 -20.89 35.32 -10.90
N LYS A 560 -21.55 36.33 -10.32
CA LYS A 560 -22.11 37.45 -11.08
C LYS A 560 -21.05 38.15 -11.92
N LEU A 561 -19.92 38.50 -11.32
CA LEU A 561 -18.82 39.20 -12.01
C LEU A 561 -18.13 38.32 -13.07
N ILE A 562 -17.99 37.01 -12.81
CA ILE A 562 -17.51 36.04 -13.81
C ILE A 562 -18.46 36.02 -15.02
N LYS A 563 -19.78 35.94 -14.80
CA LYS A 563 -20.78 35.91 -15.89
C LYS A 563 -20.72 37.19 -16.72
N GLN A 564 -20.61 38.34 -16.05
CA GLN A 564 -20.58 39.65 -16.69
C GLN A 564 -19.31 39.90 -17.51
N HIS A 565 -18.14 39.56 -16.97
CA HIS A 565 -16.86 40.01 -17.55
C HIS A 565 -16.03 38.90 -18.19
N CYS A 566 -16.18 37.64 -17.75
CA CYS A 566 -15.24 36.56 -18.10
C CYS A 566 -15.88 35.37 -18.84
N TRP A 567 -17.19 35.40 -19.12
CA TRP A 567 -17.92 34.27 -19.71
C TRP A 567 -17.92 34.21 -21.25
N ASN A 568 -17.51 35.30 -21.92
CA ASN A 568 -17.55 35.38 -23.37
C ASN A 568 -16.38 34.63 -24.02
N THR A 569 -16.62 33.40 -24.50
CA THR A 569 -15.74 32.61 -25.37
C THR A 569 -16.56 31.76 -26.34
N LYS A 570 -15.94 31.32 -27.45
CA LYS A 570 -16.49 30.37 -28.42
C LYS A 570 -16.36 28.90 -27.99
N GLY A 571 -15.46 28.58 -27.07
CA GLY A 571 -15.36 27.26 -26.45
C GLY A 571 -16.42 27.03 -25.37
N TRP A 572 -16.39 25.86 -24.71
CA TRP A 572 -17.25 25.60 -23.56
C TRP A 572 -16.81 26.42 -22.34
N LYS A 573 -17.76 26.73 -21.45
CA LYS A 573 -17.50 27.40 -20.17
C LYS A 573 -18.07 26.57 -19.04
N ARG A 574 -17.29 26.35 -17.99
CA ARG A 574 -17.71 25.55 -16.84
C ARG A 574 -17.30 26.23 -15.55
N ILE A 575 -18.13 26.11 -14.52
CA ILE A 575 -17.89 26.65 -13.18
C ILE A 575 -17.97 25.55 -12.13
N ILE A 576 -16.90 25.42 -11.35
CA ILE A 576 -16.80 24.47 -10.25
C ILE A 576 -17.04 25.19 -8.93
N ILE A 577 -17.97 24.68 -8.13
CA ILE A 577 -18.36 25.27 -6.84
C ILE A 577 -18.16 24.23 -5.74
N GLU A 578 -17.52 24.67 -4.66
CA GLU A 578 -17.28 23.86 -3.45
C GLU A 578 -18.40 23.99 -2.42
N LYS A 579 -18.55 22.97 -1.59
CA LYS A 579 -19.46 23.01 -0.44
C LYS A 579 -18.95 24.03 0.61
N PRO A 580 -19.84 24.59 1.46
CA PRO A 580 -21.28 24.32 1.60
C PRO A 580 -22.17 25.01 0.55
N PHE A 581 -23.22 24.31 0.12
CA PHE A 581 -24.27 24.83 -0.77
C PHE A 581 -25.51 25.21 0.05
N GLY A 582 -25.42 26.31 0.80
CA GLY A 582 -26.41 26.66 1.82
C GLY A 582 -26.22 25.88 3.12
N TYR A 583 -27.08 26.16 4.09
CA TYR A 583 -27.12 25.52 5.41
C TYR A 583 -28.49 24.92 5.76
N ASP A 584 -29.48 25.15 4.90
CA ASP A 584 -30.83 24.60 4.92
C ASP A 584 -31.44 24.70 3.50
N TYR A 585 -32.70 24.28 3.35
CA TYR A 585 -33.44 24.32 2.10
C TYR A 585 -33.50 25.73 1.52
N ASP A 586 -33.92 26.73 2.29
CA ASP A 586 -34.16 28.09 1.77
C ASP A 586 -32.87 28.78 1.33
N SER A 587 -31.80 28.70 2.14
CA SER A 587 -30.49 29.26 1.81
C SER A 587 -29.84 28.55 0.62
N SER A 588 -30.00 27.23 0.52
CA SER A 588 -29.56 26.46 -0.65
C SER A 588 -30.34 26.85 -1.89
N GLN A 589 -31.65 27.01 -1.77
CA GLN A 589 -32.52 27.39 -2.88
C GLN A 589 -32.13 28.79 -3.37
N GLN A 590 -31.92 29.76 -2.47
CA GLN A 590 -31.47 31.10 -2.82
C GLN A 590 -30.16 31.09 -3.63
N LEU A 591 -29.18 30.28 -3.22
CA LEU A 591 -27.93 30.10 -3.97
C LEU A 591 -28.20 29.45 -5.33
N SER A 592 -29.04 28.41 -5.39
CA SER A 592 -29.40 27.73 -6.65
C SER A 592 -30.12 28.66 -7.63
N ARG A 593 -31.12 29.44 -7.20
CA ARG A 593 -31.80 30.46 -8.03
C ARG A 593 -30.82 31.49 -8.56
N HIS A 594 -29.90 31.97 -7.72
CA HIS A 594 -28.85 32.90 -8.14
C HIS A 594 -27.98 32.30 -9.25
N LEU A 595 -27.50 31.07 -9.07
CA LEU A 595 -26.66 30.39 -10.06
C LEU A 595 -27.43 30.09 -11.35
N GLN A 596 -28.66 29.59 -11.27
CA GLN A 596 -29.53 29.30 -12.42
C GLN A 596 -29.92 30.57 -13.19
N SER A 597 -29.98 31.73 -12.53
CA SER A 597 -30.20 33.00 -13.24
C SER A 597 -29.00 33.43 -14.08
N LEU A 598 -27.83 32.84 -13.85
CA LEU A 598 -26.57 33.18 -14.50
C LEU A 598 -26.07 32.09 -15.45
N TYR A 599 -26.24 30.82 -15.13
CA TYR A 599 -25.63 29.69 -15.83
C TYR A 599 -26.63 28.59 -16.09
N ASP A 600 -26.44 27.89 -17.20
CA ASP A 600 -27.18 26.66 -17.48
C ASP A 600 -26.67 25.52 -16.60
N GLU A 601 -27.51 24.49 -16.36
CA GLU A 601 -27.16 23.43 -15.41
C GLU A 601 -25.98 22.57 -15.90
N ASP A 602 -25.76 22.45 -17.20
CA ASP A 602 -24.63 21.75 -17.82
C ASP A 602 -23.29 22.51 -17.70
N GLU A 603 -23.35 23.81 -17.40
CA GLU A 603 -22.19 24.66 -17.09
C GLU A 603 -21.75 24.55 -15.62
N ILE A 604 -22.60 24.05 -14.70
CA ILE A 604 -22.36 24.06 -13.25
C ILE A 604 -21.88 22.70 -12.73
N TYR A 605 -20.79 22.70 -11.96
CA TYR A 605 -20.17 21.51 -11.38
C TYR A 605 -20.04 21.67 -9.86
N ARG A 606 -21.03 21.15 -9.11
CA ARG A 606 -21.04 21.19 -7.64
C ARG A 606 -20.28 20.01 -7.07
N ILE A 607 -19.17 20.28 -6.38
CA ILE A 607 -18.31 19.23 -5.84
C ILE A 607 -18.91 18.62 -4.58
N ASP A 608 -19.09 17.30 -4.66
CA ASP A 608 -18.96 16.40 -3.52
C ASP A 608 -17.77 15.46 -3.78
N HIS A 609 -16.67 15.70 -3.08
CA HIS A 609 -15.43 14.93 -3.30
C HIS A 609 -15.56 13.44 -2.97
N TYR A 610 -16.61 12.96 -2.29
CA TYR A 610 -16.83 11.53 -2.12
C TYR A 610 -17.23 10.84 -3.43
N LEU A 611 -17.89 11.54 -4.36
CA LEU A 611 -18.23 11.00 -5.68
C LEU A 611 -17.00 10.74 -6.57
N GLY A 612 -15.87 11.40 -6.26
CA GLY A 612 -14.59 11.16 -6.92
C GLY A 612 -13.79 9.97 -6.36
N LYS A 613 -14.26 9.31 -5.28
CA LYS A 613 -13.53 8.18 -4.67
C LYS A 613 -13.76 6.89 -5.46
N GLU A 614 -12.68 6.16 -5.68
CA GLU A 614 -12.65 4.90 -6.42
C GLU A 614 -13.78 3.94 -6.04
N MET A 615 -13.92 3.64 -4.74
CA MET A 615 -14.92 2.68 -4.26
C MET A 615 -16.36 3.18 -4.35
N VAL A 616 -16.56 4.50 -4.40
CA VAL A 616 -17.90 5.09 -4.60
C VAL A 616 -18.29 4.95 -6.08
N GLN A 617 -17.37 5.18 -7.01
CA GLN A 617 -17.60 4.95 -8.44
C GLN A 617 -17.83 3.47 -8.74
N ASN A 618 -17.11 2.58 -8.05
CA ASN A 618 -17.26 1.14 -8.22
C ASN A 618 -18.65 0.61 -7.80
N LEU A 619 -19.48 1.37 -7.07
CA LEU A 619 -20.83 0.95 -6.70
C LEU A 619 -21.70 0.63 -7.93
N MET A 620 -21.66 1.48 -8.96
CA MET A 620 -22.43 1.25 -10.16
C MET A 620 -21.97 -0.01 -10.90
N VAL A 621 -20.66 -0.24 -10.97
CA VAL A 621 -20.06 -1.41 -11.63
C VAL A 621 -20.41 -2.68 -10.86
N LEU A 622 -20.24 -2.67 -9.53
CA LEU A 622 -20.62 -3.79 -8.68
C LEU A 622 -22.09 -4.16 -8.87
N ARG A 623 -23.00 -3.19 -8.82
CA ARG A 623 -24.45 -3.45 -8.90
C ARG A 623 -24.94 -3.86 -10.28
N PHE A 624 -24.51 -3.15 -11.33
CA PHE A 624 -25.11 -3.29 -12.66
C PHE A 624 -24.24 -4.06 -13.65
N GLY A 625 -22.96 -4.27 -13.34
CA GLY A 625 -22.04 -5.10 -14.12
C GLY A 625 -21.99 -6.57 -13.70
N ASN A 626 -22.58 -6.93 -12.55
CA ASN A 626 -22.47 -8.29 -11.99
C ASN A 626 -23.83 -8.96 -11.81
N ARG A 627 -24.02 -10.11 -12.46
CA ARG A 627 -25.27 -10.89 -12.38
C ARG A 627 -25.51 -11.47 -10.98
N ILE A 628 -24.45 -11.72 -10.19
CA ILE A 628 -24.57 -12.26 -8.84
C ILE A 628 -25.24 -11.29 -7.85
N PHE A 629 -25.08 -9.98 -8.04
CA PHE A 629 -25.64 -8.98 -7.13
C PHE A 629 -27.03 -8.50 -7.55
N SER A 630 -27.34 -8.50 -8.85
CA SER A 630 -28.59 -7.94 -9.37
C SER A 630 -29.88 -8.54 -8.77
N PRO A 631 -30.03 -9.88 -8.61
CA PRO A 631 -31.24 -10.48 -8.03
C PRO A 631 -31.39 -10.25 -6.52
N ILE A 632 -30.28 -10.10 -5.81
CA ILE A 632 -30.25 -10.02 -4.33
C ILE A 632 -30.24 -8.56 -3.82
N TRP A 633 -30.40 -7.57 -4.71
CA TRP A 633 -30.33 -6.14 -4.38
C TRP A 633 -31.71 -5.51 -4.16
N ASN A 634 -32.50 -6.09 -3.26
CA ASN A 634 -33.87 -5.66 -2.96
C ASN A 634 -34.28 -6.06 -1.53
N HIS A 635 -35.46 -5.61 -1.10
CA HIS A 635 -36.01 -5.85 0.22
C HIS A 635 -36.25 -7.32 0.55
N GLU A 636 -36.40 -8.21 -0.44
CA GLU A 636 -36.58 -9.66 -0.20
C GLU A 636 -35.31 -10.30 0.36
N HIS A 637 -34.13 -9.78 -0.02
CA HIS A 637 -32.83 -10.36 0.36
C HIS A 637 -32.07 -9.51 1.36
N ILE A 638 -32.23 -8.19 1.33
CA ILE A 638 -31.51 -7.25 2.19
C ILE A 638 -32.35 -6.95 3.44
N SER A 639 -31.75 -7.10 4.61
CA SER A 639 -32.39 -6.75 5.89
C SER A 639 -32.13 -5.32 6.30
N SER A 640 -30.92 -4.79 6.08
CA SER A 640 -30.56 -3.41 6.42
C SER A 640 -29.30 -2.97 5.69
N ILE A 641 -29.15 -1.66 5.52
CA ILE A 641 -27.97 -1.04 4.91
C ILE A 641 -27.41 -0.03 5.90
N GLN A 642 -26.10 -0.03 6.11
CA GLN A 642 -25.40 0.93 6.95
C GLN A 642 -24.29 1.61 6.16
N ILE A 643 -24.31 2.94 6.13
CA ILE A 643 -23.29 3.78 5.51
C ILE A 643 -22.63 4.57 6.64
N THR A 644 -21.34 4.33 6.83
CA THR A 644 -20.59 4.82 7.98
C THR A 644 -19.48 5.76 7.55
N PHE A 645 -19.31 6.88 8.26
CA PHE A 645 -18.16 7.78 8.21
C PHE A 645 -17.65 8.02 9.63
N LYS A 646 -16.36 7.83 9.87
CA LYS A 646 -15.74 7.97 11.19
C LYS A 646 -14.42 8.69 11.08
N GLU A 647 -14.22 9.65 11.97
CA GLU A 647 -12.95 10.32 12.16
C GLU A 647 -12.47 10.10 13.60
N PRO A 648 -11.21 9.69 13.82
CA PRO A 648 -10.68 9.43 15.15
C PRO A 648 -10.27 10.71 15.88
N PHE A 649 -10.52 11.87 15.27
CA PHE A 649 -10.15 13.17 15.79
C PHE A 649 -11.35 14.08 15.97
N GLY A 650 -11.30 14.95 16.98
CA GLY A 650 -12.29 16.00 17.24
C GLY A 650 -12.16 17.20 16.29
N THR A 651 -12.54 18.39 16.74
CA THR A 651 -12.52 19.61 15.92
C THR A 651 -11.17 20.34 15.87
N MET A 652 -10.16 19.90 16.63
CA MET A 652 -8.77 20.39 16.59
C MET A 652 -8.64 21.93 16.56
N GLY A 653 -9.32 22.64 17.46
CA GLY A 653 -9.28 24.11 17.55
C GLY A 653 -10.07 24.84 16.45
N ARG A 654 -10.84 24.11 15.63
CA ARG A 654 -11.80 24.65 14.65
C ARG A 654 -13.24 24.49 15.12
N GLY A 655 -13.46 24.25 16.41
CA GLY A 655 -14.76 23.98 16.99
C GLY A 655 -15.79 25.06 16.65
N GLY A 656 -15.42 26.35 16.74
CA GLY A 656 -16.33 27.46 16.46
C GLY A 656 -16.79 27.61 15.00
N TYR A 657 -16.04 27.08 14.04
CA TYR A 657 -16.53 26.96 12.65
C TYR A 657 -17.50 25.78 12.54
N PHE A 658 -17.12 24.62 13.07
CA PHE A 658 -17.95 23.41 13.04
C PHE A 658 -19.28 23.60 13.78
N ASP A 659 -19.27 24.39 14.86
CA ASP A 659 -20.42 24.67 15.72
C ASP A 659 -21.61 25.27 14.96
N ARG A 660 -21.35 26.01 13.87
CA ARG A 660 -22.39 26.63 13.04
C ARG A 660 -23.10 25.65 12.11
N PHE A 661 -22.53 24.46 11.90
CA PHE A 661 -23.02 23.50 10.90
C PHE A 661 -23.42 22.17 11.54
N GLY A 662 -22.58 21.65 12.42
CA GLY A 662 -22.72 20.32 13.01
C GLY A 662 -22.47 19.18 12.03
N ILE A 663 -22.46 17.95 12.56
CA ILE A 663 -22.06 16.76 11.78
C ILE A 663 -23.04 16.43 10.64
N ILE A 664 -24.32 16.78 10.79
CA ILE A 664 -25.37 16.50 9.79
C ILE A 664 -25.07 17.28 8.51
N ARG A 665 -24.84 18.59 8.62
CA ARG A 665 -24.52 19.46 7.47
C ARG A 665 -23.09 19.21 6.94
N ASP A 666 -22.13 18.89 7.82
CA ASP A 666 -20.73 18.65 7.43
C ASP A 666 -20.57 17.39 6.56
N VAL A 667 -21.27 16.30 6.90
CA VAL A 667 -21.02 14.96 6.31
C VAL A 667 -22.28 14.20 5.91
N MET A 668 -23.37 14.25 6.69
CA MET A 668 -24.52 13.35 6.48
C MET A 668 -25.36 13.76 5.26
N GLN A 669 -25.72 15.05 5.18
CA GLN A 669 -26.59 15.61 4.14
C GLN A 669 -25.94 15.55 2.74
N ASN A 670 -24.61 15.56 2.68
CA ASN A 670 -23.84 15.47 1.44
C ASN A 670 -23.29 14.06 1.23
N HIS A 671 -22.10 13.76 1.76
CA HIS A 671 -21.32 12.57 1.45
C HIS A 671 -22.08 11.26 1.64
N LEU A 672 -22.75 11.11 2.80
CA LEU A 672 -23.47 9.87 3.09
C LEU A 672 -24.73 9.72 2.25
N LEU A 673 -25.46 10.82 2.02
CA LEU A 673 -26.66 10.80 1.19
C LEU A 673 -26.32 10.51 -0.28
N GLN A 674 -25.22 11.07 -0.79
CA GLN A 674 -24.73 10.77 -2.14
C GLN A 674 -24.41 9.29 -2.32
N ILE A 675 -23.75 8.68 -1.34
CA ILE A 675 -23.49 7.23 -1.34
C ILE A 675 -24.79 6.44 -1.26
N LEU A 676 -25.76 6.87 -0.43
CA LEU A 676 -27.08 6.24 -0.33
C LEU A 676 -27.76 6.20 -1.69
N CYS A 677 -27.78 7.31 -2.42
CA CYS A 677 -28.39 7.37 -3.75
C CYS A 677 -27.77 6.32 -4.70
N LEU A 678 -26.45 6.18 -4.73
CA LEU A 678 -25.77 5.20 -5.59
C LEU A 678 -26.03 3.75 -5.16
N VAL A 679 -26.21 3.49 -3.87
CA VAL A 679 -26.60 2.17 -3.35
C VAL A 679 -28.06 1.84 -3.70
N ALA A 680 -28.95 2.83 -3.65
CA ALA A 680 -30.39 2.64 -3.73
C ALA A 680 -31.00 2.83 -5.12
N MET A 681 -30.38 3.59 -6.02
CA MET A 681 -30.94 3.93 -7.34
C MET A 681 -31.31 2.70 -8.16
N GLU A 682 -32.34 2.80 -9.00
CA GLU A 682 -32.62 1.75 -9.98
C GLU A 682 -31.50 1.66 -11.03
N LYS A 683 -31.55 0.62 -11.86
CA LYS A 683 -30.64 0.54 -13.00
C LYS A 683 -30.99 1.68 -13.98
N PRO A 684 -30.06 2.60 -14.26
CA PRO A 684 -30.33 3.68 -15.19
C PRO A 684 -30.47 3.14 -16.62
N VAL A 685 -31.15 3.90 -17.47
CA VAL A 685 -31.37 3.53 -18.89
C VAL A 685 -30.05 3.38 -19.63
N SER A 686 -29.10 4.28 -19.36
CA SER A 686 -27.74 4.22 -19.88
C SER A 686 -26.71 4.75 -18.87
N THR A 687 -25.44 4.81 -19.26
CA THR A 687 -24.38 5.47 -18.48
C THR A 687 -24.25 6.96 -18.79
N ASN A 688 -25.22 7.56 -19.49
CA ASN A 688 -25.30 9.01 -19.65
C ASN A 688 -25.42 9.68 -18.26
N PRO A 689 -24.67 10.78 -18.00
CA PRO A 689 -24.78 11.52 -16.76
C PRO A 689 -26.22 11.87 -16.33
N GLU A 690 -27.12 12.23 -17.25
CA GLU A 690 -28.50 12.55 -16.90
C GLU A 690 -29.29 11.34 -16.41
N ASP A 691 -29.25 10.22 -17.14
CA ASP A 691 -29.98 9.00 -16.77
C ASP A 691 -29.59 8.51 -15.37
N ILE A 692 -28.32 8.67 -14.99
CA ILE A 692 -27.82 8.31 -13.66
C ILE A 692 -28.34 9.29 -12.61
N ARG A 693 -28.25 10.60 -12.88
CA ARG A 693 -28.70 11.64 -11.95
C ARG A 693 -30.21 11.59 -11.74
N ASP A 694 -30.99 11.25 -12.77
CA ASP A 694 -32.43 11.04 -12.68
C ASP A 694 -32.78 9.90 -11.71
N GLU A 695 -32.08 8.77 -11.79
CA GLU A 695 -32.30 7.66 -10.86
C GLU A 695 -31.86 7.99 -9.42
N LYS A 696 -30.81 8.81 -9.23
CA LYS A 696 -30.44 9.34 -7.90
C LYS A 696 -31.55 10.24 -7.33
N VAL A 697 -32.07 11.17 -8.12
CA VAL A 697 -33.13 12.11 -7.70
C VAL A 697 -34.44 11.35 -7.42
N LYS A 698 -34.76 10.32 -8.20
CA LYS A 698 -35.94 9.46 -7.98
C LYS A 698 -35.90 8.78 -6.61
N VAL A 699 -34.72 8.31 -6.16
CA VAL A 699 -34.54 7.79 -4.80
C VAL A 699 -34.83 8.86 -3.76
N LEU A 700 -34.22 10.04 -3.90
CA LEU A 700 -34.40 11.13 -2.93
C LEU A 700 -35.87 11.58 -2.82
N ARG A 701 -36.60 11.63 -3.94
CA ARG A 701 -38.03 11.92 -3.95
C ARG A 701 -38.86 10.85 -3.22
N ALA A 702 -38.44 9.59 -3.29
CA ALA A 702 -39.07 8.48 -2.57
C ALA A 702 -38.70 8.44 -1.07
N MET A 703 -37.71 9.22 -0.63
CA MET A 703 -37.32 9.28 0.78
C MET A 703 -38.27 10.12 1.63
N ARG A 704 -38.67 9.56 2.78
CA ARG A 704 -39.38 10.31 3.80
C ARG A 704 -38.46 11.39 4.39
N THR A 705 -39.04 12.56 4.69
CA THR A 705 -38.38 13.57 5.52
C THR A 705 -38.07 12.99 6.89
N LEU A 706 -36.88 13.28 7.40
CA LEU A 706 -36.45 12.80 8.71
C LEU A 706 -37.11 13.61 9.83
N THR A 707 -37.43 12.92 10.92
CA THR A 707 -37.95 13.50 12.16
C THR A 707 -37.00 13.17 13.32
N VAL A 708 -37.24 13.76 14.48
CA VAL A 708 -36.41 13.52 15.67
C VAL A 708 -36.41 12.05 16.10
N ASP A 709 -37.50 11.32 15.87
CA ASP A 709 -37.61 9.88 16.17
C ASP A 709 -36.74 9.01 15.25
N ASP A 710 -36.28 9.57 14.12
CA ASP A 710 -35.44 8.87 13.15
C ASP A 710 -33.94 9.06 13.41
N ILE A 711 -33.54 9.84 14.41
CA ILE A 711 -32.14 10.21 14.63
C ILE A 711 -31.67 10.03 16.07
N VAL A 712 -30.41 9.61 16.22
CA VAL A 712 -29.66 9.65 17.48
C VAL A 712 -28.50 10.63 17.33
N LEU A 713 -28.49 11.67 18.17
CA LEU A 713 -27.44 12.69 18.20
C LEU A 713 -26.46 12.43 19.34
N GLY A 714 -25.19 12.75 19.11
CA GLY A 714 -24.14 12.66 20.12
C GLY A 714 -23.16 13.81 20.10
N GLN A 715 -22.58 14.12 21.26
CA GLN A 715 -21.49 15.10 21.41
C GLN A 715 -20.35 14.47 22.22
N TYR A 716 -19.12 14.53 21.71
CA TYR A 716 -18.01 13.87 22.39
C TYR A 716 -17.62 14.62 23.68
N ILE A 717 -17.37 13.83 24.71
CA ILE A 717 -16.79 14.28 25.98
C ILE A 717 -15.37 13.75 26.12
N GLY A 718 -14.58 14.48 26.89
CA GLY A 718 -13.22 14.09 27.24
C GLY A 718 -13.20 12.70 27.87
N ASN A 719 -12.28 11.86 27.40
CA ASN A 719 -12.07 10.55 27.99
C ASN A 719 -11.01 10.67 29.10
N PRO A 720 -11.35 10.48 30.38
CA PRO A 720 -10.38 10.63 31.48
C PRO A 720 -9.21 9.63 31.41
N LYS A 721 -9.34 8.56 30.62
CA LYS A 721 -8.30 7.55 30.39
C LYS A 721 -7.37 7.91 29.23
N LEU A 722 -7.64 8.99 28.51
CA LEU A 722 -6.80 9.56 27.46
C LEU A 722 -6.22 10.88 27.98
N ASP A 723 -5.16 11.36 27.35
CA ASP A 723 -4.52 12.64 27.63
C ASP A 723 -4.30 13.33 26.27
N GLY A 724 -4.01 14.62 26.32
CA GLY A 724 -4.02 15.49 25.15
C GLY A 724 -5.44 15.81 24.72
N GLU A 725 -5.66 15.98 23.41
CA GLU A 725 -7.00 16.25 22.86
C GLU A 725 -8.04 15.18 23.24
N GLY A 726 -7.61 13.93 23.46
CA GLY A 726 -8.51 12.84 23.86
C GLY A 726 -9.15 13.02 25.25
N ARG A 727 -8.59 13.91 26.09
CA ARG A 727 -9.14 14.27 27.41
C ARG A 727 -10.07 15.47 27.35
N LEU A 728 -10.08 16.20 26.24
CA LEU A 728 -10.91 17.38 26.06
C LEU A 728 -12.25 16.99 25.46
N SER A 729 -13.31 17.54 26.04
CA SER A 729 -14.67 17.52 25.51
C SER A 729 -14.79 18.49 24.34
N TYR A 730 -15.86 18.38 23.56
CA TYR A 730 -16.12 19.33 22.47
C TYR A 730 -16.18 20.78 22.97
N ARG A 731 -16.81 21.00 24.13
CA ARG A 731 -16.96 22.30 24.79
C ARG A 731 -15.68 22.81 25.47
N ASP A 732 -14.64 21.99 25.58
CA ASP A 732 -13.34 22.44 26.10
C ASP A 732 -12.51 23.16 25.02
N ASP A 733 -12.94 23.13 23.75
CA ASP A 733 -12.37 23.96 22.69
C ASP A 733 -12.79 25.43 22.91
N PRO A 734 -11.83 26.36 23.13
CA PRO A 734 -12.14 27.76 23.48
C PRO A 734 -12.86 28.54 22.38
N THR A 735 -12.95 27.97 21.17
CA THR A 735 -13.71 28.56 20.05
C THR A 735 -15.18 28.14 20.04
N VAL A 736 -15.59 27.20 20.90
CA VAL A 736 -16.95 26.66 21.01
C VAL A 736 -17.68 27.34 22.18
N PRO A 737 -18.96 27.74 22.02
CA PRO A 737 -19.78 28.21 23.13
C PRO A 737 -19.93 27.15 24.23
N ASN A 738 -19.82 27.55 25.50
CA ASN A 738 -19.90 26.62 26.65
C ASN A 738 -21.25 25.89 26.74
N ASP A 739 -22.31 26.46 26.20
CA ASP A 739 -23.67 25.93 26.15
C ASP A 739 -24.00 25.22 24.82
N SER A 740 -23.01 25.02 23.93
CA SER A 740 -23.23 24.42 22.62
C SER A 740 -23.85 23.01 22.71
N LEU A 741 -24.95 22.82 21.99
CA LEU A 741 -25.63 21.54 21.79
C LEU A 741 -25.31 20.90 20.43
N THR A 742 -24.30 21.42 19.72
CA THR A 742 -23.95 20.94 18.38
C THR A 742 -23.53 19.47 18.43
N ALA A 743 -24.21 18.65 17.63
CA ALA A 743 -23.89 17.24 17.51
C ALA A 743 -22.58 17.03 16.73
N THR A 744 -21.65 16.28 17.33
CA THR A 744 -20.40 15.82 16.70
C THR A 744 -20.52 14.38 16.19
N PHE A 745 -21.64 13.72 16.49
CA PHE A 745 -22.04 12.39 16.04
C PHE A 745 -23.53 12.38 15.70
N ALA A 746 -23.92 11.67 14.64
CA ALA A 746 -25.30 11.42 14.31
C ALA A 746 -25.47 10.02 13.69
N LEU A 747 -26.57 9.35 14.03
CA LEU A 747 -27.07 8.15 13.38
C LEU A 747 -28.51 8.41 12.95
N ALA A 748 -28.78 8.46 11.65
CA ALA A 748 -30.13 8.58 11.11
C ALA A 748 -30.60 7.26 10.50
N LYS A 749 -31.88 6.93 10.69
CA LYS A 749 -32.60 5.87 9.97
C LYS A 749 -33.40 6.53 8.85
N CYS A 750 -33.00 6.27 7.62
CA CYS A 750 -33.73 6.69 6.43
C CYS A 750 -34.62 5.55 5.92
N GLN A 751 -35.76 5.92 5.34
CA GLN A 751 -36.69 5.02 4.66
C GLN A 751 -36.93 5.51 3.23
N ILE A 752 -36.92 4.58 2.27
CA ILE A 752 -37.14 4.84 0.84
C ILE A 752 -38.44 4.13 0.46
N ASN A 753 -39.48 4.90 0.18
CA ASN A 753 -40.82 4.37 -0.11
C ASN A 753 -40.95 4.03 -1.60
N ASN A 754 -40.34 2.91 -2.00
CA ASN A 754 -40.52 2.32 -3.32
C ASN A 754 -40.50 0.78 -3.23
N GLU A 755 -40.87 0.11 -4.33
CA GLU A 755 -40.97 -1.35 -4.37
C GLU A 755 -39.66 -2.06 -3.97
N ARG A 756 -38.50 -1.54 -4.41
CA ARG A 756 -37.21 -2.18 -4.14
C ARG A 756 -36.83 -2.15 -2.66
N TRP A 757 -37.13 -1.06 -1.95
CA TRP A 757 -36.61 -0.77 -0.61
C TRP A 757 -37.65 -0.73 0.50
N ASP A 758 -38.91 -1.08 0.20
CA ASP A 758 -39.96 -1.08 1.21
C ASP A 758 -39.57 -1.91 2.45
N GLY A 759 -39.78 -1.30 3.62
CA GLY A 759 -39.39 -1.88 4.91
C GLY A 759 -37.89 -1.99 5.21
N VAL A 760 -36.97 -1.67 4.28
CA VAL A 760 -35.52 -1.75 4.51
C VAL A 760 -34.99 -0.46 5.14
N PRO A 761 -34.42 -0.50 6.36
CA PRO A 761 -33.82 0.67 6.98
C PRO A 761 -32.42 0.95 6.43
N PHE A 762 -32.20 2.21 6.07
CA PHE A 762 -30.88 2.75 5.71
C PHE A 762 -30.32 3.55 6.87
N PHE A 763 -29.25 3.08 7.48
CA PHE A 763 -28.58 3.76 8.58
C PHE A 763 -27.43 4.63 8.07
N LEU A 764 -27.53 5.94 8.25
CA LEU A 764 -26.42 6.88 8.00
C LEU A 764 -25.75 7.19 9.33
N ARG A 765 -24.50 6.74 9.52
CA ARG A 765 -23.72 6.91 10.77
C ARG A 765 -22.51 7.80 10.49
N CYS A 766 -22.43 8.97 11.10
CA CYS A 766 -21.23 9.80 11.03
C CYS A 766 -20.81 10.37 12.38
N GLY A 767 -19.50 10.57 12.58
CA GLY A 767 -19.03 11.31 13.74
C GLY A 767 -17.53 11.54 13.81
N LYS A 768 -17.17 12.50 14.65
CA LYS A 768 -15.80 12.89 15.01
C LYS A 768 -15.41 12.30 16.38
N ALA A 769 -14.12 12.29 16.67
CA ALA A 769 -13.55 11.74 17.91
C ALA A 769 -13.97 10.28 18.19
N LEU A 770 -14.06 9.46 17.15
CA LEU A 770 -14.42 8.04 17.25
C LEU A 770 -13.17 7.14 17.36
N ASN A 771 -13.35 5.82 17.39
CA ASN A 771 -12.26 4.87 17.62
C ASN A 771 -11.31 4.67 16.42
N GLU A 772 -11.69 5.07 15.21
CA GLU A 772 -10.92 4.81 13.98
C GLU A 772 -11.31 5.78 12.86
N ARG A 773 -10.45 5.90 11.83
CA ARG A 773 -10.79 6.53 10.56
C ARG A 773 -11.41 5.47 9.64
N LYS A 774 -12.66 5.65 9.21
CA LYS A 774 -13.32 4.70 8.31
C LYS A 774 -14.45 5.34 7.52
N ALA A 775 -14.54 5.07 6.22
CA ALA A 775 -15.76 5.23 5.44
C ALA A 775 -16.10 3.89 4.78
N GLU A 776 -17.32 3.39 4.96
CA GLU A 776 -17.70 2.04 4.56
C GLU A 776 -19.21 1.93 4.34
N ILE A 777 -19.61 1.08 3.41
CA ILE A 777 -20.98 0.65 3.16
C ILE A 777 -21.08 -0.82 3.57
N ARG A 778 -22.08 -1.15 4.37
CA ARG A 778 -22.39 -2.51 4.81
C ARG A 778 -23.82 -2.84 4.44
N ILE A 779 -23.99 -3.90 3.67
CA ILE A 779 -25.29 -4.43 3.25
C ILE A 779 -25.45 -5.76 3.97
N GLN A 780 -26.38 -5.81 4.93
CA GLN A 780 -26.64 -7.02 5.70
C GLN A 780 -27.85 -7.75 5.11
N PHE A 781 -27.64 -8.97 4.67
CA PHE A 781 -28.70 -9.82 4.10
C PHE A 781 -29.61 -10.38 5.19
N ARG A 782 -30.79 -10.87 4.80
CA ARG A 782 -31.72 -11.58 5.68
C ARG A 782 -31.18 -12.95 6.09
N ASP A 783 -31.78 -13.52 7.12
CA ASP A 783 -31.49 -14.88 7.56
C ASP A 783 -31.93 -15.89 6.48
N VAL A 784 -31.21 -17.01 6.34
CA VAL A 784 -31.55 -18.06 5.36
C VAL A 784 -32.87 -18.72 5.76
N PRO A 785 -33.90 -18.76 4.88
CA PRO A 785 -35.16 -19.43 5.17
C PRO A 785 -34.96 -20.94 5.40
N GLY A 786 -35.66 -21.51 6.39
CA GLY A 786 -35.58 -22.95 6.67
C GLY A 786 -34.20 -23.43 7.15
N ASN A 787 -33.47 -22.59 7.89
CA ASN A 787 -32.11 -22.89 8.34
C ASN A 787 -32.01 -24.25 9.08
N ILE A 788 -31.28 -25.19 8.48
CA ILE A 788 -31.04 -26.56 9.00
C ILE A 788 -29.88 -26.64 9.99
N PHE A 789 -29.10 -25.57 10.17
CA PHE A 789 -27.90 -25.55 11.01
C PHE A 789 -28.19 -25.05 12.43
N HIS A 790 -29.32 -25.46 13.01
CA HIS A 790 -29.69 -25.21 14.42
C HIS A 790 -29.55 -23.76 14.92
N GLY A 791 -29.67 -22.77 14.03
CA GLY A 791 -29.53 -21.35 14.37
C GLY A 791 -28.08 -20.84 14.47
N GLU A 792 -27.08 -21.66 14.09
CA GLU A 792 -25.66 -21.26 14.10
C GLU A 792 -25.29 -20.33 12.93
N CYS A 793 -26.14 -20.21 11.90
CA CYS A 793 -25.89 -19.29 10.79
C CYS A 793 -26.08 -17.83 11.21
N THR A 794 -25.12 -17.00 10.84
CA THR A 794 -25.24 -15.54 10.94
C THR A 794 -25.56 -14.94 9.58
N ARG A 795 -26.01 -13.68 9.58
CA ARG A 795 -26.37 -12.97 8.35
C ARG A 795 -25.15 -12.71 7.50
N ASN A 796 -25.26 -12.97 6.21
CA ASN A 796 -24.23 -12.58 5.25
C ASN A 796 -24.15 -11.04 5.17
N GLU A 797 -22.97 -10.52 4.86
CA GLU A 797 -22.76 -9.07 4.72
C GLU A 797 -21.87 -8.78 3.52
N LEU A 798 -22.34 -7.95 2.58
CA LEU A 798 -21.46 -7.34 1.58
C LEU A 798 -20.93 -6.02 2.15
N VAL A 799 -19.61 -5.87 2.15
CA VAL A 799 -18.94 -4.70 2.70
C VAL A 799 -18.06 -4.05 1.65
N ILE A 800 -18.26 -2.76 1.45
CA ILE A 800 -17.51 -1.92 0.52
C ILE A 800 -16.83 -0.84 1.35
N ARG A 801 -15.55 -1.03 1.64
CA ARG A 801 -14.74 -0.10 2.43
C ARG A 801 -14.15 0.95 1.51
N ILE A 802 -14.63 2.18 1.64
CA ILE A 802 -14.23 3.33 0.81
C ILE A 802 -12.88 3.87 1.24
N GLN A 803 -12.60 3.93 2.54
CA GLN A 803 -11.28 4.31 3.08
C GLN A 803 -11.16 3.97 4.58
N PRO A 804 -9.95 3.83 5.12
CA PRO A 804 -8.69 3.55 4.42
C PRO A 804 -8.66 2.11 3.90
N ASN A 805 -7.64 1.77 3.11
CA ASN A 805 -7.42 0.42 2.55
C ASN A 805 -8.65 -0.08 1.80
N GLU A 806 -8.91 0.56 0.66
CA GLU A 806 -10.01 0.28 -0.27
C GLU A 806 -10.20 -1.22 -0.46
N ALA A 807 -11.41 -1.71 -0.19
CA ALA A 807 -11.71 -3.13 -0.29
C ALA A 807 -13.19 -3.42 -0.55
N VAL A 808 -13.45 -4.57 -1.17
CA VAL A 808 -14.78 -5.19 -1.26
C VAL A 808 -14.67 -6.58 -0.67
N TYR A 809 -15.52 -6.94 0.27
CA TYR A 809 -15.56 -8.30 0.79
C TYR A 809 -16.98 -8.74 1.12
N ILE A 810 -17.25 -10.04 0.94
CA ILE A 810 -18.52 -10.66 1.32
C ILE A 810 -18.25 -11.59 2.49
N LYS A 811 -18.91 -11.33 3.62
CA LYS A 811 -18.96 -12.26 4.74
C LYS A 811 -20.03 -13.31 4.51
N PHE A 812 -19.67 -14.57 4.69
CA PHE A 812 -20.56 -15.72 4.52
C PHE A 812 -20.18 -16.86 5.47
N MET A 813 -21.05 -17.86 5.57
CA MET A 813 -20.83 -19.05 6.38
C MET A 813 -20.06 -20.11 5.57
N THR A 814 -19.02 -20.68 6.16
CA THR A 814 -18.31 -21.85 5.63
C THR A 814 -18.20 -22.95 6.70
N LYS A 815 -17.86 -24.17 6.29
CA LYS A 815 -17.43 -25.21 7.23
C LYS A 815 -16.09 -24.80 7.84
N GLU A 816 -15.98 -24.85 9.17
CA GLU A 816 -14.72 -24.68 9.88
C GLU A 816 -13.67 -25.66 9.30
N PRO A 817 -12.48 -25.18 8.87
CA PRO A 817 -11.43 -26.06 8.39
C PRO A 817 -11.02 -27.08 9.47
N GLY A 818 -11.12 -28.36 9.14
CA GLY A 818 -10.81 -29.45 10.07
C GLY A 818 -11.80 -30.60 9.98
N MET A 819 -11.78 -31.45 11.02
CA MET A 819 -12.54 -32.70 11.07
C MET A 819 -13.99 -32.52 11.56
N THR A 820 -14.35 -31.37 12.13
CA THR A 820 -15.72 -31.09 12.60
C THR A 820 -16.59 -30.55 11.45
N PHE A 821 -17.91 -30.57 11.64
CA PHE A 821 -18.89 -29.97 10.71
C PHE A 821 -19.45 -28.64 11.25
N ARG A 822 -18.70 -27.96 12.13
CA ARG A 822 -19.13 -26.68 12.70
C ARG A 822 -19.08 -25.58 11.64
N LEU A 823 -20.00 -24.63 11.76
CA LEU A 823 -20.00 -23.44 10.92
C LEU A 823 -19.04 -22.36 11.46
N SER A 824 -18.42 -21.62 10.55
CA SER A 824 -17.63 -20.44 10.84
C SER A 824 -17.98 -19.32 9.86
N GLU A 825 -18.02 -18.07 10.35
CA GLU A 825 -18.00 -16.90 9.48
C GLU A 825 -16.62 -16.77 8.82
N THR A 826 -16.60 -16.47 7.52
CA THR A 826 -15.39 -16.14 6.75
C THR A 826 -15.72 -15.11 5.66
N GLU A 827 -14.75 -14.76 4.81
CA GLU A 827 -14.91 -13.74 3.77
C GLU A 827 -14.28 -14.12 2.43
N LEU A 828 -14.91 -13.65 1.34
CA LEU A 828 -14.26 -13.49 0.05
C LEU A 828 -13.77 -12.04 -0.04
N ASP A 829 -12.45 -11.83 -0.07
CA ASP A 829 -11.82 -10.50 0.02
C ASP A 829 -11.17 -10.03 -1.29
N LEU A 830 -11.46 -8.78 -1.65
CA LEU A 830 -10.76 -7.99 -2.66
C LEU A 830 -10.22 -6.72 -2.01
N THR A 831 -9.04 -6.81 -1.38
CA THR A 831 -8.29 -5.63 -0.93
C THR A 831 -7.44 -5.05 -2.07
N TYR A 832 -7.71 -3.80 -2.46
CA TYR A 832 -7.12 -3.18 -3.65
C TYR A 832 -5.60 -3.10 -3.58
N GLN A 833 -5.06 -2.70 -2.43
CA GLN A 833 -3.61 -2.59 -2.23
C GLN A 833 -2.88 -3.94 -2.43
N ASN A 834 -3.55 -5.06 -2.15
CA ASN A 834 -2.98 -6.39 -2.32
C ASN A 834 -3.12 -6.90 -3.76
N ARG A 835 -4.27 -6.64 -4.39
CA ARG A 835 -4.61 -7.16 -5.73
C ARG A 835 -4.04 -6.32 -6.88
N TYR A 836 -3.90 -5.02 -6.68
CA TYR A 836 -3.50 -4.02 -7.69
C TYR A 836 -2.27 -3.23 -7.21
N LYS A 837 -1.19 -3.93 -6.85
CA LYS A 837 0.02 -3.34 -6.23
C LYS A 837 0.70 -2.25 -7.08
N ASP A 838 0.63 -2.39 -8.40
CA ASP A 838 1.28 -1.47 -9.34
C ASP A 838 0.34 -0.34 -9.82
N SER A 839 -0.93 -0.36 -9.40
CA SER A 839 -1.92 0.64 -9.78
C SER A 839 -1.98 1.77 -8.76
N ARG A 840 -1.81 3.00 -9.25
CA ARG A 840 -2.05 4.21 -8.45
C ARG A 840 -3.54 4.52 -8.45
N LEU A 841 -4.14 4.60 -7.27
CA LEU A 841 -5.48 5.16 -7.12
C LEU A 841 -5.41 6.69 -7.16
N PRO A 842 -6.12 7.37 -8.09
CA PRO A 842 -6.14 8.82 -8.14
C PRO A 842 -6.83 9.40 -6.91
N ASP A 843 -6.40 10.59 -6.47
CA ASP A 843 -7.17 11.36 -5.48
C ASP A 843 -8.52 11.78 -6.09
N ALA A 844 -9.53 11.97 -5.23
CA ALA A 844 -10.87 12.32 -5.69
C ALA A 844 -10.90 13.58 -6.57
N TYR A 845 -10.05 14.57 -6.27
CA TYR A 845 -9.97 15.79 -7.08
C TYR A 845 -9.37 15.54 -8.47
N GLU A 846 -8.43 14.59 -8.63
CA GLU A 846 -7.87 14.22 -9.94
C GLU A 846 -8.97 13.71 -10.86
N ARG A 847 -9.78 12.80 -10.33
CA ARG A 847 -10.92 12.25 -11.05
C ARG A 847 -11.96 13.31 -11.40
N LEU A 848 -12.40 14.09 -10.41
CA LEU A 848 -13.46 15.10 -10.63
C LEU A 848 -13.01 16.20 -11.60
N LEU A 849 -11.78 16.70 -11.48
CA LEU A 849 -11.28 17.69 -12.43
C LEU A 849 -11.23 17.12 -13.85
N MET A 850 -10.78 15.87 -14.02
CA MET A 850 -10.80 15.21 -15.31
C MET A 850 -12.21 15.11 -15.90
N ASP A 851 -13.21 14.77 -15.07
CA ASP A 851 -14.61 14.74 -15.50
C ASP A 851 -15.09 16.12 -15.99
N VAL A 852 -14.68 17.22 -15.34
CA VAL A 852 -15.01 18.58 -15.80
C VAL A 852 -14.32 18.91 -17.11
N PHE A 853 -13.08 18.47 -17.36
CA PHE A 853 -12.44 18.64 -18.67
C PHE A 853 -13.18 17.84 -19.76
N ALA A 854 -13.58 16.61 -19.45
CA ALA A 854 -14.32 15.74 -20.36
C ALA A 854 -15.79 16.16 -20.56
N GLY A 855 -16.34 17.02 -19.70
CA GLY A 855 -17.75 17.43 -19.74
C GLY A 855 -18.72 16.40 -19.18
N SER A 856 -18.22 15.49 -18.34
CA SER A 856 -19.06 14.52 -17.64
C SER A 856 -19.56 15.11 -16.32
N GLN A 857 -20.88 15.21 -16.17
CA GLN A 857 -21.51 15.63 -14.91
C GLN A 857 -21.94 14.48 -14.00
N MET A 858 -21.56 13.23 -14.34
CA MET A 858 -22.01 12.02 -13.64
C MET A 858 -21.72 12.07 -12.13
N HIS A 859 -20.57 12.64 -11.75
CA HIS A 859 -20.07 12.69 -10.37
C HIS A 859 -20.25 14.07 -9.72
N PHE A 860 -21.24 14.86 -10.16
CA PHE A 860 -21.52 16.19 -9.63
C PHE A 860 -22.98 16.33 -9.20
N VAL A 861 -23.21 17.12 -8.15
CA VAL A 861 -24.55 17.28 -7.57
C VAL A 861 -25.39 18.24 -8.43
N ARG A 862 -26.54 17.75 -8.92
CA ARG A 862 -27.50 18.55 -9.71
C ARG A 862 -28.38 19.42 -8.80
N SER A 863 -28.93 20.50 -9.34
CA SER A 863 -29.76 21.45 -8.57
C SER A 863 -30.96 20.79 -7.86
N ASP A 864 -31.68 19.91 -8.54
CA ASP A 864 -32.83 19.18 -8.00
C ASP A 864 -32.41 18.11 -6.99
N GLU A 865 -31.28 17.45 -7.21
CA GLU A 865 -30.66 16.54 -6.25
C GLU A 865 -30.35 17.25 -4.92
N LEU A 866 -29.77 18.45 -5.00
CA LEU A 866 -29.47 19.27 -3.83
C LEU A 866 -30.75 19.75 -3.12
N SER A 867 -31.79 20.11 -3.89
CA SER A 867 -33.10 20.50 -3.37
C SER A 867 -33.75 19.39 -2.54
N GLU A 868 -33.78 18.16 -3.08
CA GLU A 868 -34.34 17.02 -2.37
C GLU A 868 -33.50 16.61 -1.16
N ALA A 869 -32.17 16.70 -1.26
CA ALA A 869 -31.28 16.49 -0.12
C ALA A 869 -31.64 17.42 1.05
N TRP A 870 -31.85 18.71 0.79
CA TRP A 870 -32.27 19.64 1.84
C TRP A 870 -33.71 19.43 2.30
N ARG A 871 -34.65 19.08 1.41
CA ARG A 871 -36.03 18.74 1.81
C ARG A 871 -36.07 17.63 2.87
N ILE A 872 -35.19 16.64 2.76
CA ILE A 872 -35.12 15.49 3.68
C ILE A 872 -34.62 15.90 5.07
N PHE A 873 -33.63 16.80 5.16
CA PHE A 873 -32.94 17.12 6.41
C PHE A 873 -33.39 18.43 7.08
N THR A 874 -33.89 19.41 6.33
CA THR A 874 -34.17 20.75 6.88
C THR A 874 -35.19 20.76 8.01
N PRO A 875 -36.33 20.05 7.93
CA PRO A 875 -37.29 20.03 9.04
C PRO A 875 -36.69 19.48 10.33
N LEU A 876 -35.90 18.40 10.25
CA LEU A 876 -35.17 17.85 11.37
C LEU A 876 -34.15 18.84 11.95
N LEU A 877 -33.37 19.52 11.08
CA LEU A 877 -32.37 20.49 11.52
C LEU A 877 -33.01 21.66 12.28
N HIS A 878 -34.12 22.20 11.75
CA HIS A 878 -34.87 23.26 12.42
C HIS A 878 -35.43 22.78 13.76
N GLU A 879 -35.99 21.57 13.81
CA GLU A 879 -36.52 21.00 15.04
C GLU A 879 -35.44 20.76 16.10
N ILE A 880 -34.22 20.34 15.71
CA ILE A 880 -33.06 20.22 16.60
C ILE A 880 -32.70 21.60 17.19
N ASP A 881 -32.62 22.62 16.34
CA ASP A 881 -32.22 23.97 16.72
C ASP A 881 -33.30 24.66 17.59
N GLU A 882 -34.59 24.49 17.26
CA GLU A 882 -35.74 25.05 17.98
C GLU A 882 -35.98 24.37 19.34
N LYS A 883 -36.01 23.03 19.38
CA LYS A 883 -36.24 22.27 20.61
C LYS A 883 -34.99 22.14 21.47
N LYS A 884 -33.84 22.62 20.99
CA LYS A 884 -32.53 22.53 21.67
C LYS A 884 -32.25 21.10 22.15
N ILE A 885 -32.36 20.15 21.23
CA ILE A 885 -32.23 18.72 21.53
C ILE A 885 -30.83 18.44 22.09
N VAL A 886 -30.78 17.86 23.29
CA VAL A 886 -29.51 17.57 23.96
C VAL A 886 -28.87 16.32 23.35
N PRO A 887 -27.66 16.42 22.75
CA PRO A 887 -26.99 15.27 22.19
C PRO A 887 -26.48 14.34 23.30
N ALA A 888 -26.55 13.02 23.07
CA ALA A 888 -26.03 12.05 24.03
C ALA A 888 -24.50 12.15 24.17
N PRO A 889 -23.95 12.05 25.38
CA PRO A 889 -22.51 12.08 25.57
C PRO A 889 -21.87 10.77 25.09
N TYR A 890 -20.72 10.86 24.43
CA TYR A 890 -19.87 9.71 24.18
C TYR A 890 -18.40 10.04 24.40
N TYR A 891 -17.62 9.09 24.91
CA TYR A 891 -16.20 9.34 25.15
C TYR A 891 -15.43 9.47 23.83
N TYR A 892 -14.49 10.40 23.80
CA TYR A 892 -13.46 10.46 22.75
C TYR A 892 -12.80 9.08 22.58
N GLY A 893 -12.72 8.63 21.33
CA GLY A 893 -12.13 7.33 20.96
C GLY A 893 -13.08 6.14 21.08
N SER A 894 -14.33 6.35 21.49
CA SER A 894 -15.36 5.30 21.51
C SER A 894 -15.98 5.08 20.11
N ARG A 895 -16.89 4.11 19.98
CA ARG A 895 -17.64 3.90 18.72
C ARG A 895 -18.76 4.94 18.50
N GLY A 896 -19.00 5.83 19.46
CA GLY A 896 -20.14 6.74 19.50
C GLY A 896 -21.04 6.42 20.70
N CYS A 897 -22.27 6.92 20.66
CA CYS A 897 -23.24 6.75 21.75
C CYS A 897 -23.82 5.33 21.76
N LYS A 898 -24.04 4.74 22.95
CA LYS A 898 -24.64 3.41 23.09
C LYS A 898 -26.05 3.36 22.48
N GLN A 899 -26.81 4.45 22.66
CA GLN A 899 -28.14 4.64 22.09
C GLN A 899 -28.18 4.43 20.57
N ALA A 900 -27.08 4.73 19.87
CA ALA A 900 -26.99 4.54 18.43
C ALA A 900 -26.93 3.04 18.06
N ASP A 901 -26.18 2.24 18.82
CA ASP A 901 -26.11 0.80 18.60
C ASP A 901 -27.45 0.14 18.96
N ASP A 902 -28.07 0.55 20.09
CA ASP A 902 -29.40 0.07 20.52
C ASP A 902 -30.48 0.43 19.46
N PHE A 903 -30.42 1.64 18.89
CA PHE A 903 -31.34 2.08 17.83
C PHE A 903 -31.21 1.26 16.54
N CYS A 904 -29.99 0.93 16.13
CA CYS A 904 -29.77 0.02 14.99
C CYS A 904 -30.37 -1.37 15.25
N VAL A 905 -30.14 -1.94 16.44
CA VAL A 905 -30.66 -3.27 16.82
C VAL A 905 -32.17 -3.30 16.85
N ALA A 906 -32.79 -2.29 17.48
CA ALA A 906 -34.26 -2.15 17.53
C ALA A 906 -34.89 -2.03 16.13
N ASN A 907 -34.13 -1.57 15.14
CA ASN A 907 -34.56 -1.40 13.75
C ASN A 907 -33.96 -2.47 12.82
N GLY A 908 -33.62 -3.66 13.32
CA GLY A 908 -33.39 -4.84 12.48
C GLY A 908 -31.94 -5.12 12.07
N TYR A 909 -30.97 -4.29 12.46
CA TYR A 909 -29.54 -4.64 12.30
C TYR A 909 -29.11 -5.65 13.37
N ARG A 910 -28.38 -6.70 12.98
CA ARG A 910 -27.84 -7.69 13.92
C ARG A 910 -26.32 -7.62 14.00
N PHE A 911 -25.78 -7.53 15.20
CA PHE A 911 -24.34 -7.62 15.47
C PHE A 911 -24.05 -8.89 16.26
N TYR A 912 -23.37 -9.85 15.63
CA TYR A 912 -23.07 -11.15 16.24
C TYR A 912 -21.77 -11.15 17.06
N GLY A 913 -20.82 -10.26 16.75
CA GLY A 913 -19.53 -10.16 17.45
C GLY A 913 -18.57 -11.36 17.27
N THR A 914 -19.00 -12.36 16.49
CA THR A 914 -18.31 -13.63 16.19
C THR A 914 -17.25 -13.50 15.10
N TYR A 915 -17.45 -12.56 14.17
CA TYR A 915 -16.51 -12.35 13.06
C TYR A 915 -15.25 -11.59 13.48
N ILE A 916 -14.09 -12.20 13.22
CA ILE A 916 -12.78 -11.57 13.37
C ILE A 916 -12.19 -11.45 11.97
N TRP A 917 -12.11 -10.23 11.44
CA TRP A 917 -11.42 -9.99 10.17
C TRP A 917 -9.92 -10.29 10.38
N PRO A 918 -9.34 -11.30 9.71
CA PRO A 918 -7.93 -11.61 9.88
C PRO A 918 -7.10 -10.44 9.35
N GLN A 919 -6.49 -9.66 10.23
CA GLN A 919 -5.35 -8.84 9.83
C GLN A 919 -4.33 -9.81 9.26
N ALA A 920 -3.97 -9.66 7.98
CA ALA A 920 -2.99 -10.49 7.26
C ALA A 920 -1.94 -11.07 8.23
N SER A 921 -2.19 -12.33 8.61
CA SER A 921 -1.55 -13.18 9.61
C SER A 921 -1.08 -12.55 10.94
N LYS A 922 -1.88 -12.69 12.00
CA LYS A 922 -1.36 -13.22 13.28
C LYS A 922 -1.58 -14.73 13.28
N THR A 923 -0.50 -15.49 13.26
CA THR A 923 -0.52 -16.93 13.47
C THR A 923 -1.00 -17.22 14.88
N VAL A 924 -2.19 -17.83 15.02
CA VAL A 924 -2.64 -18.46 16.26
C VAL A 924 -1.78 -19.70 16.46
N LYS A 925 -0.92 -19.69 17.47
CA LYS A 925 -0.32 -20.94 17.98
C LYS A 925 -1.41 -21.68 18.75
N ASN A 926 -1.67 -22.92 18.33
CA ASN A 926 -2.42 -23.89 19.11
C ASN A 926 -1.77 -24.05 20.49
N GLN A 927 -2.54 -23.78 21.55
CA GLN A 927 -2.34 -24.38 22.85
C GLN A 927 -3.56 -25.24 23.11
N SER A 928 -3.43 -26.54 22.81
CA SER A 928 -4.11 -27.59 23.54
C SER A 928 -3.23 -27.99 24.72
N ASP A 929 -3.91 -28.42 25.79
CA ASP A 929 -3.39 -29.02 27.01
C ASP A 929 -2.97 -28.03 28.10
N ASP A 930 -3.96 -27.61 28.91
CA ASP A 930 -4.00 -28.06 30.29
C ASP A 930 -5.42 -27.97 30.85
N ILE A 931 -5.93 -29.15 31.20
CA ILE A 931 -7.09 -29.35 32.07
C ILE A 931 -6.59 -29.02 33.47
N ASP A 932 -7.07 -27.94 34.08
CA ASP A 932 -7.34 -28.03 35.51
C ASP A 932 -8.49 -27.16 35.98
N SER A 933 -9.17 -27.76 36.94
CA SER A 933 -10.49 -27.49 37.49
C SER A 933 -10.49 -26.36 38.51
N ASN A 934 -11.38 -25.36 38.34
CA ASN A 934 -12.21 -24.84 39.45
C ASN A 934 -13.18 -23.73 38.99
N PRO A 935 -14.47 -23.81 39.35
CA PRO A 935 -15.40 -22.68 39.21
C PRO A 935 -15.43 -21.88 40.53
N LYS A 936 -15.39 -20.55 40.46
CA LYS A 936 -16.04 -19.66 41.45
C LYS A 936 -16.03 -18.19 41.04
N TYR A 937 -17.25 -17.66 40.96
CA TYR A 937 -17.74 -16.27 40.91
C TYR A 937 -17.61 -15.48 39.61
#